data_AF-A0AAN6RJH1-F1
#
_entry.id   AF-A0AAN6RJH1-F1
#
_cell.length_a   1.000
_cell.length_b   1.000
_cell.length_c   1.000
_cell.angle_alpha   90.00
_cell.angle_beta   90.00
_cell.angle_gamma   90.00
#
_symmetry.space_group_name_H-M   'P 1'
#
loop_
_entity.id
_entity.type
_entity.pdbx_description
1 polymer ?
#
loop_
_entity_poly.entity_id
_entity_poly.type
_entity_poly.pdbx_seq_one_letter_code
_entity_poly.pdbx_strand_id
1 'polypeptide(L)'
;MWGDHCMDCKCVPFNQAVATRFIAYYNTTLQFHAPLDTLKNPPSGYQYPGIDVGRNLDAIQVKIDSGYYVNQYEFEKDVQKVVASFHDPHVSLDGGILAAFSFASPYGIVSASLDGKESPKVYIGSHIIKSQWTGEDPSPIVEINGQDPQDFLMRYAETNAASYLEPDANWNSLMENPVSDVLGLWSAYQSGTLYPGEVDDAHLEYKLQDGTVIADNWTAIYEEVASTGPLATSGDFYNYFVLGIRPGVSDDVKWWPDLSVNATESDDDSAEKYLKELCGGTSSSISWCRSSYGAFPRTEDITQEDGETELYSSSADKYVAGYIFEDISTGVLSIPKFYTTTEGEDDTFRMVVEEFINTVREQKIKRVLIDLQRNSGGNSFRAYDTFKMFFPTLDPYAASTTRKHDLGDVLGAAYSKAFRGGDIDESYASNEWVVTNRLDADSNTAFLSWKDYYSTTGQFSRAQRYNLSDTDFTLAAFPEIPVGYDPEVDDEDNTQVFSPEDIVILTDGLCSSTCSLFVELMTRQAGVRTITAGGRPQSGPMQAVSGSRGAAAYTSWDLDFDIQGLNDTLDDQDSFAKFPRRSDTGMWVNNAGITIRNQVREGDDTPLQFLFQAADCRIFYTLKNVYNMTQLWYDAVKATWDDTSLCVKNSTGYPSARNLESDKAPPAPISQSEPVVFDINTDPERTSNSTFEIEDGGQVISLSVWDYPDCKEVYEGATPSRSRECLYMKVTCPPTPDRKTGWKVAVPVTRKKCGKTTSTSDSCDASSECLGDYSLPDSKASVPGAIDAGWEYGYCQAKKSAYSLDLQERAKKWCTAAKDKAVGPTAAKKTLRPRPNVAVTTVKQALPPSIGCVNPILKKLVTATECSNRRWVIDSAGERPQTMAVWVKTGKKGTKDVGTCKAYTCKTGEYKLVQSTVETTLFFWE
;
A
#
# COMPACT_ATOMS: atom_id res chain seq x y z
N MET A 1 1.68 -27.38 8.57
CA MET A 1 1.00 -28.19 7.54
C MET A 1 -0.10 -27.34 6.94
N TRP A 2 0.27 -26.49 5.99
CA TRP A 2 -0.67 -26.05 4.97
C TRP A 2 -0.90 -27.26 4.06
N GLY A 3 -2.10 -27.44 3.50
CA GLY A 3 -2.33 -28.59 2.62
C GLY A 3 -1.59 -28.40 1.29
N ASP A 4 -0.75 -29.36 0.90
CA ASP A 4 0.11 -29.34 -0.32
C ASP A 4 -0.67 -29.27 -1.66
N HIS A 5 -1.98 -28.97 -1.62
CA HIS A 5 -2.89 -28.81 -2.75
C HIS A 5 -3.72 -27.52 -2.72
N CYS A 6 -3.63 -26.69 -1.66
CA CYS A 6 -4.43 -25.45 -1.54
C CYS A 6 -3.65 -24.16 -1.82
N MET A 7 -2.31 -24.23 -1.89
CA MET A 7 -1.43 -23.08 -2.10
C MET A 7 -0.98 -22.91 -3.56
N ASP A 8 -1.36 -23.82 -4.46
CA ASP A 8 -1.33 -23.52 -5.89
C ASP A 8 -2.51 -22.59 -6.20
N CYS A 9 -2.22 -21.32 -6.49
CA CYS A 9 -3.23 -20.32 -6.85
C CYS A 9 -4.09 -20.76 -8.06
N LYS A 10 -3.61 -21.68 -8.91
CA LYS A 10 -4.39 -22.26 -10.01
C LYS A 10 -5.47 -23.27 -9.57
N CYS A 11 -5.46 -23.70 -8.31
CA CYS A 11 -6.52 -24.51 -7.70
C CYS A 11 -7.67 -23.66 -7.12
N VAL A 12 -7.55 -22.32 -7.08
CA VAL A 12 -8.62 -21.43 -6.63
C VAL A 12 -9.74 -21.39 -7.68
N PRO A 13 -11.00 -21.70 -7.32
CA PRO A 13 -12.10 -21.77 -8.27
C PRO A 13 -12.42 -20.40 -8.86
N PHE A 14 -12.94 -20.38 -10.10
CA PHE A 14 -13.39 -19.17 -10.78
C PHE A 14 -14.91 -18.98 -10.67
N ASN A 15 -15.37 -17.72 -10.61
CA ASN A 15 -16.79 -17.37 -10.67
C ASN A 15 -17.02 -16.22 -11.65
N GLN A 16 -17.63 -16.53 -12.80
CA GLN A 16 -17.94 -15.58 -13.87
C GLN A 16 -18.72 -14.36 -13.39
N ALA A 17 -19.75 -14.57 -12.54
CA ALA A 17 -20.61 -13.48 -12.10
C ALA A 17 -19.90 -12.50 -11.16
N VAL A 18 -18.91 -12.96 -10.40
CA VAL A 18 -18.02 -12.12 -9.58
C VAL A 18 -17.06 -11.34 -10.46
N ALA A 19 -16.36 -12.03 -11.36
CA ALA A 19 -15.41 -11.43 -12.28
C ALA A 19 -16.04 -10.33 -13.16
N THR A 20 -17.24 -10.55 -13.72
CA THR A 20 -17.95 -9.54 -14.51
C THR A 20 -18.34 -8.30 -13.71
N ARG A 21 -18.74 -8.44 -12.43
CA ARG A 21 -19.01 -7.28 -11.58
C ARG A 21 -17.74 -6.49 -11.28
N PHE A 22 -16.62 -7.18 -11.04
CA PHE A 22 -15.33 -6.54 -10.87
C PHE A 22 -14.86 -5.79 -12.13
N ILE A 23 -14.96 -6.40 -13.32
CA ILE A 23 -14.60 -5.70 -14.57
C ILE A 23 -15.48 -4.46 -14.79
N ALA A 24 -16.76 -4.51 -14.46
CA ALA A 24 -17.65 -3.34 -14.53
C ALA A 24 -17.28 -2.24 -13.51
N TYR A 25 -16.97 -2.62 -12.27
CA TYR A 25 -16.48 -1.71 -11.23
C TYR A 25 -15.17 -1.03 -11.64
N TYR A 26 -14.17 -1.83 -12.03
CA TYR A 26 -12.83 -1.35 -12.36
C TYR A 26 -12.81 -0.51 -13.64
N ASN A 27 -13.56 -0.88 -14.68
CA ASN A 27 -13.75 -0.03 -15.87
C ASN A 27 -14.33 1.35 -15.49
N THR A 28 -15.34 1.37 -14.61
CA THR A 28 -15.93 2.63 -14.11
C THR A 28 -14.90 3.47 -13.36
N THR A 29 -14.08 2.86 -12.49
CA THR A 29 -12.98 3.55 -11.79
C THR A 29 -11.97 4.12 -12.79
N LEU A 30 -11.55 3.34 -13.78
CA LEU A 30 -10.58 3.76 -14.80
C LEU A 30 -11.08 4.91 -15.70
N GLN A 31 -12.38 5.19 -15.80
CA GLN A 31 -12.87 6.36 -16.53
C GLN A 31 -12.38 7.69 -15.95
N PHE A 32 -12.03 7.71 -14.66
CA PHE A 32 -11.47 8.87 -13.96
C PHE A 32 -9.96 9.04 -14.19
N HIS A 33 -9.29 8.02 -14.76
CA HIS A 33 -7.86 8.12 -15.05
C HIS A 33 -7.61 9.14 -16.16
N ALA A 34 -6.89 10.23 -15.85
CA ALA A 34 -6.77 11.36 -16.75
C ALA A 34 -6.15 11.01 -18.12
N PRO A 35 -5.01 10.31 -18.22
CA PRO A 35 -4.37 10.06 -19.52
C PRO A 35 -4.97 8.88 -20.31
N LEU A 36 -6.13 8.34 -19.93
CA LEU A 36 -6.75 7.14 -20.54
C LEU A 36 -6.88 7.21 -22.08
N ASP A 37 -7.35 8.34 -22.62
CA ASP A 37 -7.50 8.51 -24.08
C ASP A 37 -6.14 8.72 -24.78
N THR A 38 -5.14 9.27 -24.07
CA THR A 38 -3.78 9.48 -24.59
C THR A 38 -2.98 8.18 -24.62
N LEU A 39 -3.16 7.28 -23.63
CA LEU A 39 -2.55 5.93 -23.62
C LEU A 39 -2.86 5.15 -24.90
N LYS A 40 -4.05 5.34 -25.48
CA LYS A 40 -4.47 4.69 -26.73
C LYS A 40 -3.72 5.18 -27.97
N ASN A 41 -3.33 6.45 -28.00
CA ASN A 41 -2.63 7.09 -29.11
C ASN A 41 -1.53 8.03 -28.58
N PRO A 42 -0.45 7.49 -27.98
CA PRO A 42 0.55 8.30 -27.31
C PRO A 42 1.36 9.14 -28.32
N PRO A 43 1.88 10.30 -27.90
CA PRO A 43 2.70 11.16 -28.75
C PRO A 43 4.02 10.49 -29.15
N SER A 44 4.61 10.98 -30.25
CA SER A 44 5.91 10.53 -30.74
C SER A 44 7.00 10.74 -29.68
N GLY A 45 7.65 9.66 -29.27
CA GLY A 45 8.72 9.67 -28.26
C GLY A 45 8.38 8.91 -26.97
N TYR A 46 7.09 8.65 -26.71
CA TYR A 46 6.68 7.72 -25.64
C TYR A 46 7.31 6.34 -25.85
N GLN A 47 7.85 5.71 -24.80
CA GLN A 47 8.77 4.57 -24.94
C GLN A 47 8.08 3.20 -25.14
N TYR A 48 6.75 3.15 -25.04
CA TYR A 48 5.95 1.92 -25.17
C TYR A 48 4.88 2.05 -26.28
N PRO A 49 4.31 0.92 -26.75
CA PRO A 49 3.15 0.94 -27.65
C PRO A 49 1.92 1.61 -27.02
N GLY A 50 1.05 2.18 -27.86
CA GLY A 50 -0.27 2.67 -27.40
C GLY A 50 -1.22 1.51 -27.09
N ILE A 51 -2.02 1.66 -26.03
CA ILE A 51 -2.86 0.61 -25.44
C ILE A 51 -4.32 1.05 -25.33
N ASP A 52 -5.22 0.22 -25.85
CA ASP A 52 -6.67 0.41 -25.78
C ASP A 52 -7.24 -0.30 -24.55
N VAL A 53 -7.10 0.32 -23.37
CA VAL A 53 -7.51 -0.24 -22.07
C VAL A 53 -8.96 -0.75 -22.09
N GLY A 54 -9.90 0.03 -22.64
CA GLY A 54 -11.30 -0.37 -22.74
C GLY A 54 -11.48 -1.65 -23.55
N ARG A 55 -10.81 -1.75 -24.70
CA ARG A 55 -10.82 -2.97 -25.53
C ARG A 55 -10.17 -4.17 -24.84
N ASN A 56 -9.16 -3.95 -24.01
CA ASN A 56 -8.52 -5.01 -23.23
C ASN A 56 -9.47 -5.54 -22.14
N LEU A 57 -10.20 -4.67 -21.45
CA LEU A 57 -11.26 -5.09 -20.51
C LEU A 57 -12.43 -5.79 -21.21
N ASP A 58 -12.85 -5.31 -22.39
CA ASP A 58 -13.86 -5.99 -23.22
C ASP A 58 -13.40 -7.40 -23.63
N ALA A 59 -12.12 -7.58 -23.99
CA ALA A 59 -11.55 -8.88 -24.32
C ALA A 59 -11.51 -9.83 -23.11
N ILE A 60 -11.20 -9.32 -21.92
CA ILE A 60 -11.32 -10.08 -20.66
C ILE A 60 -12.78 -10.46 -20.41
N GLN A 61 -13.74 -9.55 -20.59
CA GLN A 61 -15.17 -9.87 -20.43
C GLN A 61 -15.64 -10.95 -21.42
N VAL A 62 -15.19 -10.92 -22.68
CA VAL A 62 -15.46 -11.98 -23.66
C VAL A 62 -14.87 -13.34 -23.23
N LYS A 63 -13.68 -13.36 -22.61
CA LYS A 63 -13.12 -14.57 -21.99
C LYS A 63 -13.97 -15.07 -20.81
N ILE A 64 -14.51 -14.18 -19.97
CA ILE A 64 -15.44 -14.56 -18.89
C ILE A 64 -16.69 -15.23 -19.48
N ASP A 65 -17.35 -14.57 -20.44
CA ASP A 65 -18.62 -15.00 -21.04
C ASP A 65 -18.50 -16.31 -21.84
N SER A 66 -17.33 -16.57 -22.43
CA SER A 66 -17.03 -17.83 -23.14
C SER A 66 -16.68 -19.00 -22.21
N GLY A 67 -16.44 -18.74 -20.92
CA GLY A 67 -15.98 -19.76 -19.97
C GLY A 67 -14.51 -20.14 -20.14
N TYR A 68 -13.68 -19.24 -20.66
CA TYR A 68 -12.25 -19.44 -20.86
C TYR A 68 -11.48 -19.64 -19.53
N TYR A 69 -11.80 -18.82 -18.52
CA TYR A 69 -11.12 -18.89 -17.22
C TYR A 69 -11.60 -20.09 -16.40
N VAL A 70 -10.66 -20.99 -16.08
CA VAL A 70 -10.90 -22.21 -15.29
C VAL A 70 -10.56 -22.05 -13.80
N ASN A 71 -9.76 -21.03 -13.46
CA ASN A 71 -9.37 -20.69 -12.10
C ASN A 71 -9.27 -19.16 -11.95
N GLN A 72 -9.24 -18.69 -10.71
CA GLN A 72 -9.18 -17.25 -10.42
C GLN A 72 -7.82 -16.62 -10.82
N TYR A 73 -6.72 -17.37 -10.70
CA TYR A 73 -5.37 -16.88 -10.98
C TYR A 73 -5.19 -16.40 -12.42
N GLU A 74 -5.63 -17.17 -13.42
CA GLU A 74 -5.50 -16.77 -14.83
C GLU A 74 -6.36 -15.55 -15.18
N PHE A 75 -7.49 -15.34 -14.47
CA PHE A 75 -8.31 -14.14 -14.59
C PHE A 75 -7.60 -12.91 -14.01
N GLU A 76 -7.21 -12.96 -12.73
CA GLU A 76 -6.55 -11.84 -12.07
C GLU A 76 -5.19 -11.51 -12.72
N LYS A 77 -4.46 -12.51 -13.22
CA LYS A 77 -3.23 -12.32 -13.99
C LYS A 77 -3.47 -11.57 -15.30
N ASP A 78 -4.54 -11.86 -16.02
CA ASP A 78 -4.90 -11.10 -17.22
C ASP A 78 -5.33 -9.66 -16.88
N VAL A 79 -5.97 -9.44 -15.73
CA VAL A 79 -6.24 -8.08 -15.22
C VAL A 79 -4.94 -7.35 -14.88
N GLN A 80 -4.02 -7.95 -14.12
CA GLN A 80 -2.75 -7.31 -13.73
C GLN A 80 -1.87 -6.94 -14.94
N LYS A 81 -1.92 -7.70 -16.04
CA LYS A 81 -1.27 -7.28 -17.31
C LYS A 81 -1.84 -5.96 -17.85
N VAL A 82 -3.15 -5.72 -17.68
CA VAL A 82 -3.76 -4.43 -18.06
C VAL A 82 -3.26 -3.32 -17.14
N VAL A 83 -3.17 -3.56 -15.82
CA VAL A 83 -2.63 -2.61 -14.83
C VAL A 83 -1.17 -2.22 -15.16
N ALA A 84 -0.30 -3.21 -15.35
CA ALA A 84 1.11 -2.97 -15.67
C ALA A 84 1.30 -2.20 -17.00
N SER A 85 0.38 -2.38 -17.95
CA SER A 85 0.45 -1.73 -19.26
C SER A 85 0.24 -0.21 -19.24
N PHE A 86 -0.25 0.38 -18.14
CA PHE A 86 -0.37 1.84 -18.02
C PHE A 86 0.99 2.55 -17.97
N HIS A 87 2.05 1.86 -17.54
CA HIS A 87 3.36 2.44 -17.27
C HIS A 87 3.27 3.72 -16.40
N ASP A 88 2.43 3.67 -15.37
CA ASP A 88 2.21 4.71 -14.37
C ASP A 88 2.14 4.06 -12.97
N PRO A 89 3.15 4.25 -12.10
CA PRO A 89 3.15 3.72 -10.73
C PRO A 89 1.98 4.15 -9.83
N HIS A 90 1.22 5.20 -10.18
CA HIS A 90 -0.04 5.49 -9.48
C HIS A 90 -1.16 4.49 -9.84
N VAL A 91 -1.12 3.91 -11.05
CA VAL A 91 -2.09 2.92 -11.50
C VAL A 91 -1.72 1.57 -10.90
N SER A 92 -2.48 1.17 -9.89
CA SER A 92 -2.23 -0.02 -9.08
C SER A 92 -3.53 -0.78 -8.85
N LEU A 93 -3.41 -2.07 -8.59
CA LEU A 93 -4.52 -2.92 -8.16
C LEU A 93 -3.98 -3.93 -7.15
N ASP A 94 -4.40 -3.80 -5.90
CA ASP A 94 -4.24 -4.80 -4.86
C ASP A 94 -5.61 -5.32 -4.43
N GLY A 95 -5.78 -6.63 -4.49
CA GLY A 95 -7.04 -7.32 -4.26
C GLY A 95 -7.08 -8.70 -4.91
N GLY A 96 -8.13 -9.46 -4.62
CA GLY A 96 -8.23 -10.85 -5.07
C GLY A 96 -7.15 -11.76 -4.47
N ILE A 97 -6.90 -12.90 -5.12
CA ILE A 97 -5.89 -13.85 -4.67
C ILE A 97 -4.45 -13.43 -4.93
N LEU A 98 -4.21 -12.51 -5.87
CA LEU A 98 -2.86 -11.98 -6.11
C LEU A 98 -2.38 -11.03 -5.00
N ALA A 99 -3.28 -10.54 -4.14
CA ALA A 99 -2.92 -9.80 -2.92
C ALA A 99 -2.28 -10.68 -1.82
N ALA A 100 -2.46 -12.00 -1.89
CA ALA A 100 -2.12 -12.89 -0.79
C ALA A 100 -0.62 -13.20 -0.66
N PHE A 101 0.13 -13.11 -1.78
CA PHE A 101 1.53 -13.48 -1.83
C PHE A 101 2.37 -12.54 -2.70
N SER A 102 3.56 -12.21 -2.22
CA SER A 102 4.68 -11.81 -3.08
C SER A 102 5.64 -13.00 -3.30
N PHE A 103 6.45 -12.94 -4.35
CA PHE A 103 7.45 -13.93 -4.70
C PHE A 103 8.83 -13.29 -4.65
N ALA A 104 9.66 -13.75 -3.71
CA ALA A 104 10.97 -13.21 -3.42
C ALA A 104 12.09 -14.12 -3.92
N SER A 105 13.09 -13.52 -4.57
CA SER A 105 14.41 -14.12 -4.69
C SER A 105 15.11 -14.05 -3.33
N PRO A 106 15.71 -15.14 -2.83
CA PRO A 106 16.54 -15.12 -1.61
C PRO A 106 17.82 -14.28 -1.76
N TYR A 107 18.14 -13.83 -2.98
CA TYR A 107 19.27 -12.94 -3.28
C TYR A 107 18.80 -11.72 -4.07
N GLY A 108 19.15 -10.53 -3.63
CA GLY A 108 19.13 -9.36 -4.49
C GLY A 108 20.35 -9.28 -5.39
N ILE A 109 20.23 -8.43 -6.41
CA ILE A 109 21.20 -8.32 -7.51
C ILE A 109 21.58 -6.87 -7.75
N VAL A 110 22.76 -6.66 -8.32
CA VAL A 110 23.29 -5.33 -8.63
C VAL A 110 23.92 -5.33 -10.03
N SER A 111 23.60 -4.29 -10.82
CA SER A 111 24.13 -4.08 -12.18
C SER A 111 25.26 -3.03 -12.15
N ALA A 112 26.52 -3.48 -12.23
CA ALA A 112 27.69 -2.62 -12.10
C ALA A 112 28.73 -2.80 -13.24
N SER A 113 29.32 -1.69 -13.68
CA SER A 113 30.48 -1.65 -14.59
C SER A 113 31.79 -1.80 -13.80
N LEU A 114 32.85 -2.30 -14.45
CA LEU A 114 34.18 -2.39 -13.84
C LEU A 114 34.87 -1.01 -13.74
N ASP A 115 34.62 -0.12 -14.70
CA ASP A 115 35.31 1.16 -14.87
C ASP A 115 34.38 2.35 -15.21
N GLY A 116 33.07 2.12 -15.35
CA GLY A 116 32.09 3.14 -15.76
C GLY A 116 32.10 3.43 -17.27
N LYS A 117 32.78 2.60 -18.08
CA LYS A 117 32.87 2.71 -19.54
C LYS A 117 32.47 1.42 -20.24
N GLU A 118 32.90 0.27 -19.72
CA GLU A 118 32.44 -1.05 -20.14
C GLU A 118 30.97 -1.27 -19.75
N SER A 119 30.24 -2.09 -20.53
CA SER A 119 28.87 -2.47 -20.21
C SER A 119 28.80 -3.13 -18.81
N PRO A 120 27.87 -2.71 -17.94
CA PRO A 120 27.61 -3.35 -16.67
C PRO A 120 27.38 -4.87 -16.78
N LYS A 121 27.82 -5.58 -15.75
CA LYS A 121 27.46 -6.97 -15.48
C LYS A 121 26.56 -7.03 -14.26
N VAL A 122 25.82 -8.12 -14.11
CA VAL A 122 24.99 -8.38 -12.92
C VAL A 122 25.80 -9.20 -11.91
N TYR A 123 25.68 -8.88 -10.63
CA TYR A 123 26.31 -9.55 -9.51
C TYR A 123 25.26 -9.85 -8.44
N ILE A 124 25.51 -10.85 -7.59
CA ILE A 124 24.78 -11.02 -6.34
C ILE A 124 25.15 -9.86 -5.41
N GLY A 125 24.17 -9.09 -4.93
CA GLY A 125 24.45 -7.85 -4.21
C GLY A 125 25.17 -8.08 -2.88
N SER A 126 24.80 -9.13 -2.13
CA SER A 126 25.52 -9.54 -0.92
C SER A 126 27.00 -9.88 -1.14
N HIS A 127 27.40 -10.29 -2.36
CA HIS A 127 28.82 -10.47 -2.70
C HIS A 127 29.55 -9.13 -2.87
N ILE A 128 28.89 -8.11 -3.44
CA ILE A 128 29.44 -6.74 -3.51
C ILE A 128 29.57 -6.18 -2.09
N ILE A 129 28.53 -6.29 -1.27
CA ILE A 129 28.54 -5.81 0.12
C ILE A 129 29.70 -6.47 0.89
N LYS A 130 29.81 -7.81 0.82
CA LYS A 130 30.91 -8.58 1.46
C LYS A 130 32.30 -8.20 0.95
N SER A 131 32.45 -7.77 -0.31
CA SER A 131 33.76 -7.35 -0.85
C SER A 131 34.37 -6.18 -0.07
N GLN A 132 33.56 -5.34 0.58
CA GLN A 132 34.02 -4.14 1.28
C GLN A 132 34.89 -4.42 2.51
N TRP A 133 34.65 -5.53 3.22
CA TRP A 133 35.42 -5.92 4.41
C TRP A 133 36.37 -7.10 4.18
N THR A 134 36.15 -7.88 3.12
CA THR A 134 37.03 -9.00 2.75
C THR A 134 38.11 -8.62 1.74
N GLY A 135 37.85 -7.64 0.87
CA GLY A 135 38.70 -7.32 -0.28
C GLY A 135 38.65 -8.38 -1.40
N GLU A 136 37.70 -9.31 -1.37
CA GLU A 136 37.48 -10.31 -2.41
C GLU A 136 36.65 -9.70 -3.55
N ASP A 137 37.19 -9.64 -4.78
CA ASP A 137 36.44 -9.11 -5.94
C ASP A 137 35.18 -9.95 -6.21
N PRO A 138 33.99 -9.34 -6.35
CA PRO A 138 32.75 -10.07 -6.59
C PRO A 138 32.71 -10.65 -8.01
N SER A 139 32.24 -11.88 -8.11
CA SER A 139 32.12 -12.62 -9.37
C SER A 139 30.77 -12.34 -10.06
N PRO A 140 30.73 -11.93 -11.33
CA PRO A 140 29.48 -11.63 -12.02
C PRO A 140 28.72 -12.90 -12.40
N ILE A 141 27.40 -12.78 -12.45
CA ILE A 141 26.47 -13.80 -12.94
C ILE A 141 26.64 -13.91 -14.46
N VAL A 142 26.73 -15.14 -14.97
CA VAL A 142 26.84 -15.45 -16.41
C VAL A 142 25.65 -16.23 -16.95
N GLU A 143 24.92 -16.97 -16.11
CA GLU A 143 23.64 -17.62 -16.45
C GLU A 143 22.67 -17.53 -15.25
N ILE A 144 21.38 -17.30 -15.52
CA ILE A 144 20.27 -17.45 -14.56
C ILE A 144 19.31 -18.52 -15.12
N ASN A 145 19.09 -19.62 -14.42
CA ASN A 145 18.33 -20.79 -14.90
C ASN A 145 18.74 -21.22 -16.33
N GLY A 146 20.06 -21.21 -16.60
CA GLY A 146 20.63 -21.54 -17.92
C GLY A 146 20.39 -20.53 -19.04
N GLN A 147 19.81 -19.35 -18.74
CA GLN A 147 19.56 -18.26 -19.69
C GLN A 147 20.56 -17.11 -19.50
N ASP A 148 20.71 -16.26 -20.51
CA ASP A 148 21.47 -15.01 -20.37
C ASP A 148 20.83 -14.12 -19.28
N PRO A 149 21.62 -13.57 -18.33
CA PRO A 149 21.08 -12.76 -17.23
C PRO A 149 20.30 -11.53 -17.69
N GLN A 150 20.68 -10.88 -18.81
CA GLN A 150 19.99 -9.71 -19.31
C GLN A 150 18.64 -10.09 -19.91
N ASP A 151 18.59 -11.15 -20.73
CA ASP A 151 17.34 -11.65 -21.34
C ASP A 151 16.36 -12.13 -20.27
N PHE A 152 16.85 -12.80 -19.22
CA PHE A 152 16.03 -13.23 -18.08
C PHE A 152 15.46 -12.03 -17.31
N LEU A 153 16.31 -11.08 -16.91
CA LEU A 153 15.91 -9.93 -16.10
C LEU A 153 15.04 -8.93 -16.85
N MET A 154 15.26 -8.75 -18.16
CA MET A 154 14.36 -7.95 -18.99
C MET A 154 12.94 -8.53 -19.00
N ARG A 155 12.80 -9.85 -19.20
CA ARG A 155 11.48 -10.52 -19.18
C ARG A 155 10.84 -10.49 -17.79
N TYR A 156 11.63 -10.61 -16.73
CA TYR A 156 11.16 -10.44 -15.36
C TYR A 156 10.60 -9.01 -15.14
N ALA A 157 11.32 -7.99 -15.58
CA ALA A 157 10.91 -6.59 -15.44
C ALA A 157 9.60 -6.27 -16.16
N GLU A 158 9.34 -6.87 -17.32
CA GLU A 158 8.08 -6.71 -18.07
C GLU A 158 6.83 -7.15 -17.28
N THR A 159 7.01 -8.01 -16.27
CA THR A 159 5.92 -8.61 -15.50
C THR A 159 5.88 -8.14 -14.03
N ASN A 160 7.03 -7.82 -13.45
CA ASN A 160 7.19 -7.56 -12.01
C ASN A 160 7.86 -6.22 -11.64
N ALA A 161 8.35 -5.42 -12.60
CA ALA A 161 8.78 -4.06 -12.26
C ALA A 161 7.56 -3.17 -11.96
N ALA A 162 7.75 -2.09 -11.20
CA ALA A 162 6.69 -1.15 -10.83
C ALA A 162 6.21 -0.25 -12.01
N SER A 163 6.30 -0.74 -13.25
CA SER A 163 5.72 -0.15 -14.46
C SER A 163 6.22 1.28 -14.74
N TYR A 164 7.55 1.47 -14.76
CA TYR A 164 8.17 2.76 -15.08
C TYR A 164 8.10 3.10 -16.58
N LEU A 165 8.06 4.40 -16.89
CA LEU A 165 7.96 5.02 -18.21
C LEU A 165 9.11 4.73 -19.19
N GLU A 166 10.20 4.12 -18.74
CA GLU A 166 11.25 3.63 -19.63
C GLU A 166 11.84 2.30 -19.13
N PRO A 167 12.50 1.53 -20.01
CA PRO A 167 12.96 0.19 -19.66
C PRO A 167 14.28 0.21 -18.88
N ASP A 168 15.06 1.30 -19.00
CA ASP A 168 16.26 1.55 -18.21
C ASP A 168 15.91 1.86 -16.74
N ALA A 169 14.77 2.49 -16.47
CA ALA A 169 14.23 2.64 -15.11
C ALA A 169 13.67 1.31 -14.57
N ASN A 170 12.89 0.56 -15.36
CA ASN A 170 12.46 -0.79 -14.97
C ASN A 170 13.65 -1.69 -14.62
N TRP A 171 14.75 -1.65 -15.40
CA TRP A 171 16.00 -2.35 -15.09
C TRP A 171 16.60 -1.94 -13.74
N ASN A 172 16.67 -0.62 -13.45
CA ASN A 172 17.16 -0.14 -12.16
C ASN A 172 16.29 -0.61 -10.99
N SER A 173 14.96 -0.69 -11.16
CA SER A 173 14.05 -1.12 -10.09
C SER A 173 14.27 -2.57 -9.62
N LEU A 174 14.85 -3.42 -10.48
CA LEU A 174 15.25 -4.79 -10.14
C LEU A 174 16.49 -4.86 -9.24
N MET A 175 17.27 -3.78 -9.17
CA MET A 175 18.57 -3.79 -8.49
C MET A 175 18.43 -3.36 -7.02
N GLU A 176 19.20 -4.00 -6.15
CA GLU A 176 19.48 -3.49 -4.79
C GLU A 176 20.17 -2.12 -4.87
N ASN A 177 19.93 -1.28 -3.86
CA ASN A 177 20.47 0.07 -3.78
C ASN A 177 20.52 0.53 -2.31
N PRO A 178 21.61 1.19 -1.86
CA PRO A 178 21.74 1.73 -0.50
C PRO A 178 20.55 2.55 0.02
N VAL A 179 19.86 3.29 -0.84
CA VAL A 179 18.69 4.09 -0.46
C VAL A 179 17.49 3.20 -0.11
N SER A 180 17.30 2.10 -0.86
CA SER A 180 16.28 1.09 -0.52
C SER A 180 16.56 0.44 0.82
N ASP A 181 17.82 0.14 1.14
CA ASP A 181 18.21 -0.43 2.43
C ASP A 181 17.91 0.51 3.60
N VAL A 182 18.16 1.82 3.44
CA VAL A 182 17.81 2.86 4.44
C VAL A 182 16.30 2.91 4.69
N LEU A 183 15.50 2.83 3.62
CA LEU A 183 14.04 2.84 3.65
C LEU A 183 13.42 1.50 4.08
N GLY A 184 14.21 0.43 4.25
CA GLY A 184 13.72 -0.92 4.52
C GLY A 184 12.93 -1.55 3.37
N LEU A 185 13.18 -1.12 2.13
CA LEU A 185 12.47 -1.57 0.93
C LEU A 185 13.28 -2.61 0.15
N TRP A 186 12.59 -3.61 -0.42
CA TRP A 186 13.19 -4.58 -1.32
C TRP A 186 13.21 -4.08 -2.77
N SER A 187 14.15 -4.62 -3.56
CA SER A 187 14.12 -4.45 -5.02
C SER A 187 12.94 -5.21 -5.64
N ALA A 188 12.49 -4.81 -6.83
CA ALA A 188 11.42 -5.52 -7.55
C ALA A 188 11.83 -6.97 -7.92
N TYR A 189 13.13 -7.30 -7.91
CA TYR A 189 13.62 -8.68 -8.07
C TYR A 189 13.47 -9.53 -6.79
N GLN A 190 13.44 -8.89 -5.63
CA GLN A 190 13.19 -9.50 -4.32
C GLN A 190 11.72 -9.46 -3.90
N SER A 191 10.85 -8.75 -4.63
CA SER A 191 9.40 -8.72 -4.37
C SER A 191 8.61 -8.57 -5.66
N GLY A 192 8.30 -9.70 -6.32
CA GLY A 192 7.44 -9.75 -7.50
C GLY A 192 6.02 -10.23 -7.15
N THR A 193 4.98 -9.54 -7.63
CA THR A 193 3.58 -9.97 -7.46
C THR A 193 3.26 -11.24 -8.26
N LEU A 194 3.89 -11.42 -9.41
CA LEU A 194 3.64 -12.55 -10.29
C LEU A 194 4.81 -13.53 -10.27
N TYR A 195 4.50 -14.79 -9.93
CA TYR A 195 5.47 -15.86 -9.89
C TYR A 195 6.30 -15.95 -11.19
N PRO A 196 7.64 -15.85 -11.11
CA PRO A 196 8.51 -15.69 -12.28
C PRO A 196 9.02 -16.99 -12.90
N GLY A 197 8.91 -18.13 -12.18
CA GLY A 197 9.30 -19.44 -12.70
C GLY A 197 8.26 -20.06 -13.62
N GLU A 198 8.62 -21.17 -14.29
CA GLU A 198 7.59 -22.07 -14.80
C GLU A 198 6.93 -22.80 -13.62
N VAL A 199 5.63 -23.05 -13.69
CA VAL A 199 4.83 -23.39 -12.48
C VAL A 199 5.16 -24.76 -11.88
N ASP A 200 5.86 -25.61 -12.63
CA ASP A 200 6.37 -26.90 -12.17
C ASP A 200 7.83 -26.84 -11.68
N ASP A 201 8.48 -25.66 -11.71
CA ASP A 201 9.89 -25.47 -11.33
C ASP A 201 10.11 -24.22 -10.46
N ALA A 202 10.35 -24.46 -9.17
CA ALA A 202 10.71 -23.45 -8.17
C ALA A 202 12.19 -23.07 -8.17
N HIS A 203 13.01 -23.79 -8.93
CA HIS A 203 14.47 -23.68 -8.96
C HIS A 203 14.93 -22.30 -9.43
N LEU A 204 15.89 -21.75 -8.70
CA LEU A 204 16.58 -20.51 -9.01
C LEU A 204 18.09 -20.76 -8.92
N GLU A 205 18.74 -20.80 -10.07
CA GLU A 205 20.16 -21.12 -10.23
C GLU A 205 20.92 -19.97 -10.86
N TYR A 206 21.92 -19.49 -10.13
CA TYR A 206 22.91 -18.52 -10.60
C TYR A 206 24.23 -19.23 -10.84
N LYS A 207 24.77 -19.06 -12.04
CA LYS A 207 26.14 -19.47 -12.39
C LYS A 207 27.01 -18.24 -12.46
N LEU A 208 28.13 -18.23 -11.74
CA LEU A 208 29.07 -17.11 -11.70
C LEU A 208 30.26 -17.35 -12.64
N GLN A 209 30.95 -16.26 -13.02
CA GLN A 209 32.06 -16.31 -13.97
C GLN A 209 33.28 -17.13 -13.48
N ASP A 210 33.43 -17.31 -12.16
CA ASP A 210 34.45 -18.18 -11.55
C ASP A 210 34.12 -19.68 -11.55
N GLY A 211 32.90 -20.05 -11.98
CA GLY A 211 32.41 -21.43 -11.99
C GLY A 211 31.60 -21.83 -10.74
N THR A 212 31.38 -20.93 -9.79
CA THR A 212 30.46 -21.14 -8.67
C THR A 212 29.03 -21.25 -9.19
N VAL A 213 28.27 -22.20 -8.63
CA VAL A 213 26.84 -22.36 -8.87
C VAL A 213 26.13 -22.20 -7.53
N ILE A 214 25.17 -21.27 -7.49
CA ILE A 214 24.29 -21.02 -6.34
C ILE A 214 22.90 -21.47 -6.79
N ALA A 215 22.31 -22.42 -6.08
CA ALA A 215 20.98 -22.95 -6.37
C ALA A 215 20.11 -22.86 -5.10
N ASP A 216 18.94 -22.26 -5.25
CA ASP A 216 17.93 -22.10 -4.21
C ASP A 216 16.52 -22.14 -4.86
N ASN A 217 15.48 -21.75 -4.15
CA ASN A 217 14.12 -21.63 -4.68
C ASN A 217 13.56 -20.21 -4.53
N TRP A 218 12.61 -19.85 -5.39
CA TRP A 218 11.73 -18.71 -5.14
C TRP A 218 10.92 -18.92 -3.85
N THR A 219 10.91 -17.90 -2.98
CA THR A 219 10.18 -17.92 -1.72
C THR A 219 8.85 -17.20 -1.90
N ALA A 220 7.72 -17.87 -1.64
CA ALA A 220 6.43 -17.21 -1.51
C ALA A 220 6.29 -16.61 -0.11
N ILE A 221 6.04 -15.31 -0.04
CA ILE A 221 5.86 -14.54 1.21
C ILE A 221 4.39 -14.21 1.34
N TYR A 222 3.81 -14.53 2.49
CA TYR A 222 2.39 -14.32 2.76
C TYR A 222 2.20 -12.93 3.38
N GLU A 223 1.54 -12.04 2.65
CA GLU A 223 1.46 -10.60 2.99
C GLU A 223 0.29 -10.24 3.91
N GLU A 224 -0.67 -11.15 4.08
CA GLU A 224 -1.89 -10.88 4.85
C GLU A 224 -1.62 -10.95 6.37
N VAL A 225 -1.73 -9.77 7.00
CA VAL A 225 -1.54 -9.52 8.43
C VAL A 225 -2.76 -9.85 9.29
N ALA A 226 -3.95 -9.89 8.70
CA ALA A 226 -5.20 -10.19 9.38
C ALA A 226 -5.39 -11.69 9.64
N SER A 227 -6.15 -12.02 10.68
CA SER A 227 -6.47 -13.41 11.02
C SER A 227 -7.52 -13.98 10.05
N THR A 228 -7.07 -14.54 8.93
CA THR A 228 -7.96 -15.07 7.87
C THR A 228 -8.82 -16.26 8.28
N GLY A 229 -8.49 -16.93 9.39
CA GLY A 229 -9.07 -18.23 9.73
C GLY A 229 -8.39 -19.36 8.95
N PRO A 230 -8.78 -20.63 9.15
CA PRO A 230 -8.15 -21.73 8.45
C PRO A 230 -8.53 -21.72 6.97
N LEU A 231 -7.57 -21.33 6.11
CA LEU A 231 -7.63 -21.47 4.66
C LEU A 231 -7.43 -22.96 4.26
N ALA A 232 -8.40 -23.81 4.64
CA ALA A 232 -8.28 -25.27 4.58
C ALA A 232 -8.57 -25.85 3.18
N THR A 233 -9.27 -25.09 2.34
CA THR A 233 -9.63 -25.41 0.96
C THR A 233 -9.37 -24.21 0.05
N SER A 234 -9.26 -24.45 -1.26
CA SER A 234 -9.19 -23.35 -2.23
C SER A 234 -10.49 -22.54 -2.33
N GLY A 235 -11.62 -23.08 -1.84
CA GLY A 235 -12.86 -22.35 -1.63
C GLY A 235 -12.79 -21.37 -0.45
N ASP A 236 -12.13 -21.74 0.65
CA ASP A 236 -11.89 -20.82 1.78
C ASP A 236 -10.97 -19.67 1.35
N PHE A 237 -9.96 -19.98 0.54
CA PHE A 237 -9.07 -19.00 -0.06
C PHE A 237 -9.83 -18.02 -0.97
N TYR A 238 -10.72 -18.54 -1.82
CA TYR A 238 -11.62 -17.73 -2.66
C TYR A 238 -12.55 -16.85 -1.82
N ASN A 239 -13.23 -17.43 -0.82
CA ASN A 239 -14.16 -16.70 0.05
C ASN A 239 -13.46 -15.55 0.78
N TYR A 240 -12.25 -15.79 1.31
CA TYR A 240 -11.49 -14.75 2.00
C TYR A 240 -10.99 -13.67 1.03
N PHE A 241 -10.10 -14.03 0.09
CA PHE A 241 -9.38 -13.06 -0.73
C PHE A 241 -10.20 -12.47 -1.88
N VAL A 242 -11.20 -13.19 -2.42
CA VAL A 242 -12.03 -12.70 -3.53
C VAL A 242 -13.35 -12.13 -3.05
N LEU A 243 -13.98 -12.68 -1.99
CA LEU A 243 -15.28 -12.17 -1.52
C LEU A 243 -15.20 -11.30 -0.26
N GLY A 244 -14.06 -11.21 0.43
CA GLY A 244 -13.96 -10.55 1.73
C GLY A 244 -14.81 -11.24 2.80
N ILE A 245 -15.01 -12.56 2.70
CA ILE A 245 -15.81 -13.37 3.60
C ILE A 245 -14.89 -14.27 4.41
N ARG A 246 -14.84 -14.04 5.72
CA ARG A 246 -13.98 -14.82 6.62
C ARG A 246 -14.61 -16.20 6.92
N PRO A 247 -13.86 -17.32 6.74
CA PRO A 247 -14.24 -18.65 7.21
C PRO A 247 -14.79 -18.65 8.64
N GLY A 248 -15.89 -19.36 8.86
CA GLY A 248 -16.72 -19.27 10.09
C GLY A 248 -16.12 -19.92 11.35
N VAL A 249 -14.97 -19.44 11.81
CA VAL A 249 -14.21 -20.00 12.95
C VAL A 249 -14.12 -19.00 14.11
N SER A 250 -14.13 -19.50 15.35
CA SER A 250 -13.97 -18.65 16.55
C SER A 250 -12.56 -18.08 16.62
N ASP A 251 -12.45 -16.81 17.02
CA ASP A 251 -11.17 -16.09 17.18
C ASP A 251 -10.20 -16.74 18.17
N ASP A 252 -10.71 -17.63 19.03
CA ASP A 252 -9.94 -18.40 20.00
C ASP A 252 -9.14 -19.55 19.36
N VAL A 253 -9.38 -19.87 18.07
CA VAL A 253 -8.69 -20.91 17.33
C VAL A 253 -7.48 -20.32 16.59
N LYS A 254 -6.30 -20.46 17.21
CA LYS A 254 -5.02 -20.26 16.54
C LYS A 254 -4.87 -21.24 15.38
N TRP A 255 -4.99 -20.74 14.15
CA TRP A 255 -4.95 -21.52 12.91
C TRP A 255 -3.60 -21.39 12.19
N TRP A 256 -2.85 -20.31 12.41
CA TRP A 256 -1.48 -20.15 11.91
C TRP A 256 -0.50 -21.01 12.74
N PRO A 257 0.58 -21.53 12.12
CA PRO A 257 1.62 -22.20 12.87
C PRO A 257 2.24 -21.27 13.92
N ASP A 258 2.75 -21.82 15.03
CA ASP A 258 3.75 -21.10 15.80
C ASP A 258 4.91 -20.76 14.87
N LEU A 259 5.13 -19.46 14.63
CA LEU A 259 6.34 -18.96 14.01
C LEU A 259 7.49 -19.20 14.99
N SER A 260 8.02 -20.42 14.96
CA SER A 260 9.31 -20.74 15.55
C SER A 260 10.37 -20.03 14.72
N VAL A 261 10.59 -18.74 15.03
CA VAL A 261 11.77 -18.01 14.60
C VAL A 261 12.96 -18.69 15.27
N ASN A 262 13.49 -19.73 14.63
CA ASN A 262 14.86 -20.16 14.84
C ASN A 262 15.73 -19.04 14.28
N ALA A 263 15.90 -17.98 15.06
CA ALA A 263 16.94 -17.00 14.81
C ALA A 263 18.26 -17.76 14.80
N THR A 264 18.86 -17.84 13.62
CA THR A 264 20.20 -18.36 13.46
C THR A 264 21.13 -17.15 13.44
N GLU A 265 21.79 -16.89 14.57
CA GLU A 265 22.86 -15.89 14.62
C GLU A 265 23.91 -16.31 13.59
N SER A 266 24.01 -15.56 12.49
CA SER A 266 25.11 -15.74 11.56
C SER A 266 26.38 -15.21 12.23
N ASP A 267 27.28 -16.14 12.61
CA ASP A 267 28.61 -15.86 13.20
C ASP A 267 29.58 -15.09 12.26
N ASP A 268 29.10 -14.21 11.37
CA ASP A 268 29.96 -13.25 10.67
C ASP A 268 30.27 -12.05 11.56
N ASP A 269 31.00 -12.35 12.64
CA ASP A 269 31.70 -11.40 13.52
C ASP A 269 32.47 -10.34 12.70
N SER A 270 32.90 -10.65 11.47
CA SER A 270 33.67 -9.72 10.64
C SER A 270 32.80 -8.62 10.02
N ALA A 271 31.57 -8.95 9.60
CA ALA A 271 30.62 -7.98 9.08
C ALA A 271 30.13 -7.02 10.17
N GLU A 272 29.69 -7.51 11.34
CA GLU A 272 29.28 -6.61 12.43
C GLU A 272 30.46 -5.79 12.95
N LYS A 273 31.65 -6.39 13.08
CA LYS A 273 32.86 -5.64 13.46
C LYS A 273 33.18 -4.54 12.44
N TYR A 274 33.12 -4.84 11.14
CA TYR A 274 33.37 -3.85 10.09
C TYR A 274 32.39 -2.67 10.18
N LEU A 275 31.08 -2.94 10.24
CA LEU A 275 30.06 -1.90 10.34
C LEU A 275 30.21 -1.08 11.64
N LYS A 276 30.62 -1.72 12.74
CA LYS A 276 30.89 -1.05 14.01
C LYS A 276 32.16 -0.19 13.98
N GLU A 277 33.20 -0.58 13.24
CA GLU A 277 34.40 0.22 13.04
C GLU A 277 34.14 1.40 12.07
N LEU A 278 33.38 1.15 11.00
CA LEU A 278 33.03 2.13 9.96
C LEU A 278 31.99 3.17 10.42
N CYS A 279 30.81 2.73 10.87
CA CYS A 279 29.70 3.62 11.27
C CYS A 279 29.76 4.02 12.76
N GLY A 280 30.46 3.26 13.61
CA GLY A 280 30.51 3.53 15.05
C GLY A 280 29.20 3.19 15.80
N GLY A 281 29.06 3.76 17.01
CA GLY A 281 27.87 3.63 17.86
C GLY A 281 27.83 2.38 18.75
N THR A 282 26.91 2.39 19.71
CA THR A 282 26.36 1.17 20.32
C THR A 282 25.24 0.63 19.43
N SER A 283 24.91 -0.66 19.51
CA SER A 283 23.97 -1.35 18.58
C SER A 283 22.49 -0.91 18.69
N SER A 284 22.21 0.26 19.25
CA SER A 284 20.88 0.78 19.59
C SER A 284 20.47 2.03 18.80
N SER A 285 21.41 2.70 18.11
CA SER A 285 21.12 3.83 17.21
C SER A 285 21.24 3.35 15.76
N ILE A 286 20.15 3.39 15.00
CA ILE A 286 20.11 2.96 13.60
C ILE A 286 20.35 4.19 12.71
N SER A 287 21.55 4.33 12.14
CA SER A 287 21.89 5.40 11.18
C SER A 287 21.83 4.92 9.74
N TRP A 288 21.79 5.84 8.76
CA TRP A 288 21.77 5.47 7.34
C TRP A 288 23.01 4.65 6.95
N CYS A 289 24.18 4.98 7.52
CA CYS A 289 25.41 4.17 7.38
C CYS A 289 25.19 2.71 7.80
N ARG A 290 24.56 2.45 8.96
CA ARG A 290 24.40 1.08 9.46
C ARG A 290 23.34 0.29 8.67
N SER A 291 22.24 0.93 8.28
CA SER A 291 21.17 0.27 7.51
C SER A 291 21.60 -0.06 6.08
N SER A 292 22.41 0.80 5.45
CA SER A 292 22.96 0.60 4.09
C SER A 292 24.26 -0.20 4.03
N TYR A 293 24.56 -0.99 5.06
CA TYR A 293 25.78 -1.81 5.15
C TYR A 293 27.10 -1.04 4.96
N GLY A 294 27.13 0.25 5.34
CA GLY A 294 28.30 1.12 5.23
C GLY A 294 28.37 1.98 3.96
N ALA A 295 27.36 1.94 3.10
CA ALA A 295 27.37 2.68 1.85
C ALA A 295 27.18 4.20 2.02
N PHE A 296 26.36 4.63 2.97
CA PHE A 296 26.25 6.04 3.37
C PHE A 296 27.38 6.46 4.33
N PRO A 297 27.82 7.73 4.31
CA PRO A 297 28.81 8.24 5.26
C PRO A 297 28.42 8.03 6.72
N ARG A 298 29.43 7.86 7.58
CA ARG A 298 29.26 7.58 9.02
C ARG A 298 28.41 8.61 9.76
N THR A 299 28.68 9.88 9.51
CA THR A 299 27.96 11.02 10.06
C THR A 299 27.41 11.78 8.88
N GLU A 300 26.10 11.81 8.82
CA GLU A 300 25.34 12.88 8.20
C GLU A 300 25.74 14.19 8.91
N ASP A 301 26.09 15.25 8.16
CA ASP A 301 26.48 16.53 8.79
C ASP A 301 25.27 17.29 9.33
N ILE A 302 24.09 17.03 8.74
CA ILE A 302 22.80 17.64 9.06
C ILE A 302 21.72 16.56 8.92
N THR A 303 20.91 16.34 9.95
CA THR A 303 19.82 15.33 9.97
C THR A 303 18.60 15.83 10.71
N GLN A 304 17.46 15.20 10.41
CA GLN A 304 16.30 15.27 11.30
C GLN A 304 16.72 14.82 12.71
N GLU A 305 16.52 15.68 13.71
CA GLU A 305 16.78 15.34 15.11
C GLU A 305 15.92 14.14 15.51
N ASP A 306 16.47 13.21 16.28
CA ASP A 306 15.66 12.21 16.96
C ASP A 306 14.90 12.93 18.10
N GLY A 307 13.56 13.01 18.00
CA GLY A 307 12.73 13.54 19.07
C GLY A 307 13.01 12.83 20.41
N GLU A 308 12.72 13.47 21.56
CA GLU A 308 13.14 13.02 22.91
C GLU A 308 12.75 11.57 23.28
N THR A 309 11.92 10.89 22.49
CA THR A 309 11.74 9.44 22.51
C THR A 309 12.85 8.68 21.77
N GLU A 310 13.98 8.42 22.46
CA GLU A 310 15.03 7.41 22.09
C GLU A 310 14.50 5.96 21.95
N LEU A 311 13.19 5.75 21.90
CA LEU A 311 12.51 4.47 21.83
C LEU A 311 11.78 4.39 20.49
N TYR A 312 12.50 3.85 19.51
CA TYR A 312 12.05 3.49 18.15
C TYR A 312 11.99 4.61 17.10
N SER A 313 13.03 5.46 16.96
CA SER A 313 13.38 5.91 15.61
C SER A 313 14.11 4.77 14.90
N SER A 314 13.56 4.33 13.79
CA SER A 314 14.24 3.52 12.79
C SER A 314 14.94 4.45 11.79
N SER A 315 15.93 3.97 11.04
CA SER A 315 16.49 4.78 9.94
C SER A 315 15.45 5.17 8.88
N ALA A 316 14.34 4.42 8.81
CA ALA A 316 13.25 4.64 7.89
C ALA A 316 12.32 5.80 8.30
N ASP A 317 12.55 6.44 9.44
CA ASP A 317 11.83 7.65 9.87
C ASP A 317 12.58 8.94 9.45
N LYS A 318 13.85 8.82 9.02
CA LYS A 318 14.65 9.93 8.47
C LYS A 318 14.65 9.85 6.94
N TYR A 319 14.00 10.83 6.30
CA TYR A 319 13.81 10.90 4.84
C TYR A 319 14.59 12.04 4.16
N VAL A 320 15.34 12.84 4.92
CA VAL A 320 16.26 13.85 4.38
C VAL A 320 17.53 13.96 5.23
N ALA A 321 18.68 14.09 4.57
CA ALA A 321 19.98 14.33 5.21
C ALA A 321 20.91 15.20 4.34
N GLY A 322 21.72 16.02 5.01
CA GLY A 322 22.74 16.88 4.41
C GLY A 322 24.16 16.41 4.71
N TYR A 323 25.06 16.56 3.73
CA TYR A 323 26.49 16.23 3.83
C TYR A 323 27.33 17.33 3.17
N ILE A 324 28.51 17.63 3.71
CA ILE A 324 29.39 18.70 3.21
C ILE A 324 30.79 18.17 2.88
N PHE A 325 31.15 18.20 1.59
CA PHE A 325 32.45 17.76 1.10
C PHE A 325 33.33 18.97 0.74
N GLU A 326 34.16 19.40 1.69
CA GLU A 326 35.07 20.55 1.52
C GLU A 326 36.10 20.35 0.38
N ASP A 327 36.60 19.12 0.21
CA ASP A 327 37.65 18.75 -0.74
C ASP A 327 37.21 18.90 -2.21
N ILE A 328 35.94 18.61 -2.51
CA ILE A 328 35.30 18.86 -3.81
C ILE A 328 34.39 20.11 -3.79
N SER A 329 34.38 20.87 -2.70
CA SER A 329 33.56 22.08 -2.48
C SER A 329 32.08 21.89 -2.86
N THR A 330 31.49 20.76 -2.44
CA THR A 330 30.13 20.35 -2.79
C THR A 330 29.32 19.97 -1.55
N GLY A 331 28.10 20.48 -1.42
CA GLY A 331 27.10 19.98 -0.47
C GLY A 331 26.20 18.94 -1.15
N VAL A 332 25.85 17.88 -0.44
CA VAL A 332 24.89 16.88 -0.90
C VAL A 332 23.64 16.92 -0.01
N LEU A 333 22.47 17.11 -0.63
CA LEU A 333 21.17 16.97 0.02
C LEU A 333 20.51 15.69 -0.51
N SER A 334 20.45 14.66 0.31
CA SER A 334 19.84 13.37 -0.05
C SER A 334 18.41 13.33 0.45
N ILE A 335 17.46 13.13 -0.46
CA ILE A 335 16.01 13.03 -0.18
C ILE A 335 15.49 11.69 -0.74
N PRO A 336 15.61 10.58 0.01
CA PRO A 336 14.98 9.30 -0.33
C PRO A 336 13.45 9.35 -0.48
N LYS A 337 12.74 10.28 0.18
CA LYS A 337 11.27 10.37 0.13
C LYS A 337 10.80 11.78 0.52
N PHE A 338 9.74 12.27 -0.10
CA PHE A 338 9.13 13.57 0.25
C PHE A 338 8.03 13.39 1.32
N TYR A 339 8.39 12.86 2.49
CA TYR A 339 7.42 12.47 3.53
C TYR A 339 7.96 12.71 4.95
N THR A 340 7.07 12.64 5.94
CA THR A 340 7.32 12.72 7.39
C THR A 340 6.40 11.69 8.07
N THR A 341 6.91 10.91 9.03
CA THR A 341 6.16 9.79 9.66
C THR A 341 5.23 10.18 10.80
N THR A 342 5.42 11.37 11.37
CA THR A 342 4.95 11.68 12.72
C THR A 342 4.20 13.01 12.75
N GLU A 343 2.93 12.99 13.16
CA GLU A 343 2.16 14.22 13.40
C GLU A 343 2.90 15.11 14.41
N GLY A 344 3.22 16.34 14.01
CA GLY A 344 3.94 17.30 14.86
C GLY A 344 5.46 17.26 14.77
N GLU A 345 6.04 16.44 13.87
CA GLU A 345 7.45 16.54 13.45
C GLU A 345 7.60 17.15 12.04
N ASP A 346 6.56 17.82 11.54
CA ASP A 346 6.54 18.40 10.19
C ASP A 346 7.57 19.53 9.99
N ASP A 347 7.97 20.20 11.07
CA ASP A 347 9.09 21.15 11.08
C ASP A 347 10.42 20.47 10.64
N THR A 348 10.64 19.20 10.97
CA THR A 348 11.99 18.58 10.90
C THR A 348 12.53 18.47 9.47
N PHE A 349 11.70 18.15 8.47
CA PHE A 349 12.16 18.06 7.08
C PHE A 349 12.58 19.44 6.56
N ARG A 350 11.76 20.46 6.84
CA ARG A 350 12.01 21.84 6.42
C ARG A 350 13.25 22.40 7.09
N MET A 351 13.38 22.23 8.41
CA MET A 351 14.56 22.61 9.19
C MET A 351 15.86 22.03 8.61
N VAL A 352 15.89 20.76 8.19
CA VAL A 352 17.09 20.15 7.58
C VAL A 352 17.45 20.79 6.24
N VAL A 353 16.47 21.14 5.40
CA VAL A 353 16.73 21.82 4.13
C VAL A 353 17.21 23.26 4.37
N GLU A 354 16.59 23.99 5.30
CA GLU A 354 17.03 25.33 5.71
C GLU A 354 18.44 25.32 6.31
N GLU A 355 18.75 24.40 7.22
CA GLU A 355 20.08 24.24 7.83
C GLU A 355 21.12 23.84 6.78
N PHE A 356 20.77 22.99 5.81
CA PHE A 356 21.65 22.64 4.69
C PHE A 356 21.99 23.87 3.84
N ILE A 357 20.99 24.63 3.41
CA ILE A 357 21.19 25.84 2.59
C ILE A 357 22.05 26.87 3.36
N ASN A 358 21.77 27.08 4.65
CA ASN A 358 22.53 27.98 5.50
C ASN A 358 23.97 27.50 5.72
N THR A 359 24.19 26.21 5.99
CA THR A 359 25.53 25.64 6.20
C THR A 359 26.39 25.73 4.93
N VAL A 360 25.84 25.37 3.77
CA VAL A 360 26.52 25.47 2.47
C VAL A 360 26.88 26.94 2.16
N ARG A 361 25.98 27.89 2.46
CA ARG A 361 26.20 29.35 2.36
C ARG A 361 27.33 29.84 3.27
N GLU A 362 27.28 29.50 4.56
CA GLU A 362 28.25 29.96 5.57
C GLU A 362 29.66 29.41 5.32
N GLN A 363 29.76 28.14 4.97
CA GLN A 363 31.02 27.47 4.63
C GLN A 363 31.53 27.84 3.22
N LYS A 364 30.74 28.58 2.41
CA LYS A 364 31.08 29.03 1.04
C LYS A 364 31.36 27.87 0.08
N ILE A 365 30.62 26.80 0.28
CA ILE A 365 30.56 25.64 -0.60
C ILE A 365 29.93 26.09 -1.93
N LYS A 366 30.46 25.60 -3.05
CA LYS A 366 30.20 26.19 -4.39
C LYS A 366 29.22 25.42 -5.25
N ARG A 367 28.98 24.15 -4.93
CA ARG A 367 28.17 23.23 -5.72
C ARG A 367 27.18 22.54 -4.79
N VAL A 368 26.01 22.20 -5.31
CA VAL A 368 25.03 21.36 -4.64
C VAL A 368 24.70 20.16 -5.52
N LEU A 369 24.70 18.96 -4.95
CA LEU A 369 24.08 17.78 -5.53
C LEU A 369 22.85 17.44 -4.71
N ILE A 370 21.70 17.29 -5.36
CA ILE A 370 20.47 16.79 -4.73
C ILE A 370 20.29 15.35 -5.17
N ASP A 371 20.31 14.40 -4.24
CA ASP A 371 20.16 12.98 -4.53
C ASP A 371 18.71 12.54 -4.29
N LEU A 372 18.06 12.08 -5.36
CA LEU A 372 16.67 11.62 -5.39
C LEU A 372 16.55 10.16 -5.88
N GLN A 373 17.63 9.37 -5.75
CA GLN A 373 17.56 7.93 -6.03
C GLN A 373 16.46 7.26 -5.22
N ARG A 374 15.76 6.29 -5.84
CA ARG A 374 14.61 5.56 -5.25
C ARG A 374 13.41 6.40 -4.78
N ASN A 375 13.39 7.72 -4.97
CA ASN A 375 12.36 8.57 -4.40
C ASN A 375 10.99 8.40 -5.08
N SER A 376 10.11 7.68 -4.40
CA SER A 376 8.75 7.35 -4.87
C SER A 376 7.76 8.53 -4.76
N GLY A 377 8.18 9.68 -4.22
CA GLY A 377 7.35 10.84 -3.94
C GLY A 377 6.93 10.93 -2.47
N GLY A 378 5.69 11.32 -2.21
CA GLY A 378 5.17 11.68 -0.90
C GLY A 378 4.26 12.93 -0.97
N ASN A 379 4.24 13.76 0.07
CA ASN A 379 3.37 14.94 0.13
C ASN A 379 3.90 16.08 -0.77
N SER A 380 3.07 16.55 -1.71
CA SER A 380 3.44 17.61 -2.67
C SER A 380 3.86 18.93 -2.02
N PHE A 381 3.40 19.21 -0.79
CA PHE A 381 3.88 20.32 0.05
C PHE A 381 5.41 20.44 0.01
N ARG A 382 6.10 19.32 0.29
CA ARG A 382 7.56 19.29 0.44
C ARG A 382 8.29 19.61 -0.87
N ALA A 383 7.69 19.34 -2.04
CA ALA A 383 8.25 19.73 -3.33
C ALA A 383 8.10 21.24 -3.61
N TYR A 384 6.94 21.83 -3.29
CA TYR A 384 6.75 23.29 -3.39
C TYR A 384 7.69 24.02 -2.44
N ASP A 385 7.73 23.59 -1.18
CA ASP A 385 8.49 24.22 -0.11
C ASP A 385 10.01 24.14 -0.37
N THR A 386 10.54 22.95 -0.71
CA THR A 386 11.96 22.78 -1.10
C THR A 386 12.30 23.60 -2.35
N PHE A 387 11.42 23.66 -3.35
CA PHE A 387 11.66 24.49 -4.54
C PHE A 387 11.74 25.99 -4.19
N LYS A 388 10.85 26.47 -3.32
CA LYS A 388 10.84 27.87 -2.84
C LYS A 388 12.07 28.21 -2.00
N MET A 389 12.58 27.29 -1.17
CA MET A 389 13.83 27.49 -0.43
C MET A 389 15.06 27.65 -1.35
N PHE A 390 15.15 26.86 -2.44
CA PHE A 390 16.26 27.01 -3.41
C PHE A 390 16.07 28.21 -4.35
N PHE A 391 14.83 28.51 -4.76
CA PHE A 391 14.50 29.54 -5.75
C PHE A 391 13.35 30.45 -5.28
N PRO A 392 13.56 31.28 -4.24
CA PRO A 392 12.51 32.07 -3.60
C PRO A 392 11.82 33.07 -4.54
N THR A 393 12.53 33.53 -5.58
CA THR A 393 12.00 34.47 -6.58
C THR A 393 11.14 33.83 -7.67
N LEU A 394 11.06 32.49 -7.74
CA LEU A 394 10.24 31.78 -8.72
C LEU A 394 8.88 31.38 -8.14
N ASP A 395 7.85 31.47 -8.98
CA ASP A 395 6.49 30.99 -8.71
C ASP A 395 6.32 29.59 -9.35
N PRO A 396 6.25 28.49 -8.58
CA PRO A 396 6.02 27.14 -9.11
C PRO A 396 4.76 27.05 -9.96
N TYR A 397 4.93 26.78 -11.26
CA TYR A 397 3.85 26.73 -12.24
C TYR A 397 2.92 25.55 -11.96
N ALA A 398 3.48 24.34 -11.91
CA ALA A 398 2.82 23.09 -11.47
C ALA A 398 1.40 22.85 -12.02
N ALA A 399 1.09 23.32 -13.22
CA ALA A 399 -0.27 23.26 -13.73
C ALA A 399 -0.68 21.83 -14.10
N SER A 400 -1.99 21.57 -14.02
CA SER A 400 -2.56 20.24 -14.23
C SER A 400 -3.92 20.28 -14.92
N THR A 401 -4.25 19.20 -15.63
CA THR A 401 -5.54 19.05 -16.33
C THR A 401 -6.25 17.74 -15.94
N THR A 402 -7.58 17.79 -15.92
CA THR A 402 -8.45 16.64 -15.66
C THR A 402 -9.13 16.20 -16.96
N ARG A 403 -9.31 14.90 -17.16
CA ARG A 403 -10.07 14.35 -18.28
C ARG A 403 -11.55 14.72 -18.15
N LYS A 404 -12.20 15.11 -19.25
CA LYS A 404 -13.65 15.32 -19.29
C LYS A 404 -14.40 14.02 -19.52
N HIS A 405 -15.32 13.71 -18.62
CA HIS A 405 -16.28 12.61 -18.76
C HIS A 405 -17.50 12.87 -17.87
N ASP A 406 -18.65 12.28 -18.21
CA ASP A 406 -19.94 12.58 -17.58
C ASP A 406 -19.95 12.39 -16.05
N LEU A 407 -19.25 11.37 -15.52
CA LEU A 407 -19.23 11.09 -14.08
C LEU A 407 -18.41 12.13 -13.28
N GLY A 408 -17.27 12.57 -13.81
CA GLY A 408 -16.48 13.66 -13.22
C GLY A 408 -17.21 15.00 -13.28
N ASP A 409 -17.99 15.23 -14.34
CA ASP A 409 -18.84 16.43 -14.44
C ASP A 409 -19.92 16.47 -13.35
N VAL A 410 -20.48 15.32 -12.95
CA VAL A 410 -21.44 15.25 -11.85
C VAL A 410 -20.81 15.59 -10.50
N LEU A 411 -19.66 15.00 -10.16
CA LEU A 411 -18.97 15.30 -8.89
C LEU A 411 -18.58 16.78 -8.85
N GLY A 412 -17.82 17.24 -9.84
CA GLY A 412 -17.28 18.59 -9.88
C GLY A 412 -18.35 19.69 -9.92
N ALA A 413 -19.45 19.48 -10.64
CA ALA A 413 -20.56 20.43 -10.64
C ALA A 413 -21.31 20.49 -9.31
N ALA A 414 -21.38 19.39 -8.55
CA ALA A 414 -22.01 19.35 -7.23
C ALA A 414 -21.11 19.99 -6.16
N TYR A 415 -19.89 19.49 -5.99
CA TYR A 415 -18.94 19.93 -4.97
C TYR A 415 -18.53 21.41 -5.14
N SER A 416 -18.14 21.82 -6.35
CA SER A 416 -17.78 23.23 -6.60
C SER A 416 -18.96 24.20 -6.44
N LYS A 417 -20.21 23.71 -6.58
CA LYS A 417 -21.42 24.52 -6.30
C LYS A 417 -21.66 24.61 -4.79
N ALA A 418 -21.57 23.49 -4.07
CA ALA A 418 -21.78 23.42 -2.63
C ALA A 418 -20.76 24.28 -1.87
N PHE A 419 -19.46 24.14 -2.17
CA PHE A 419 -18.40 24.94 -1.57
C PHE A 419 -18.63 26.45 -1.81
N ARG A 420 -18.91 26.84 -3.06
CA ARG A 420 -19.22 28.23 -3.40
C ARG A 420 -20.54 28.74 -2.78
N GLY A 421 -21.45 27.84 -2.43
CA GLY A 421 -22.69 28.15 -1.70
C GLY A 421 -22.50 28.35 -0.20
N GLY A 422 -21.39 27.85 0.37
CA GLY A 422 -21.22 27.70 1.81
C GLY A 422 -22.02 26.52 2.38
N ASP A 423 -22.40 25.55 1.55
CA ASP A 423 -23.10 24.32 1.96
C ASP A 423 -22.12 23.29 2.57
N ILE A 424 -20.83 23.39 2.24
CA ILE A 424 -19.70 22.67 2.84
C ILE A 424 -18.59 23.67 3.21
N ASP A 425 -17.80 23.34 4.23
CA ASP A 425 -16.82 24.24 4.83
C ASP A 425 -15.40 24.16 4.22
N GLU A 426 -14.50 24.96 4.78
CA GLU A 426 -13.10 25.13 4.38
C GLU A 426 -12.30 23.80 4.37
N SER A 427 -12.70 22.76 5.12
CA SER A 427 -12.02 21.45 5.06
C SER A 427 -12.12 20.78 3.68
N TYR A 428 -13.13 21.14 2.88
CA TYR A 428 -13.28 20.68 1.49
C TYR A 428 -12.52 21.54 0.48
N ALA A 429 -11.79 22.58 0.91
CA ALA A 429 -11.05 23.46 0.00
C ALA A 429 -10.00 22.70 -0.83
N SER A 430 -9.38 21.65 -0.28
CA SER A 430 -8.41 20.80 -1.00
C SER A 430 -9.03 19.67 -1.83
N ASN A 431 -10.33 19.41 -1.70
CA ASN A 431 -11.02 18.34 -2.44
C ASN A 431 -10.90 18.55 -3.97
N GLU A 432 -10.68 17.46 -4.70
CA GLU A 432 -10.36 17.47 -6.14
C GLU A 432 -11.55 17.89 -7.03
N TRP A 433 -12.77 17.82 -6.49
CA TRP A 433 -14.01 18.23 -7.15
C TRP A 433 -14.40 19.69 -6.83
N VAL A 434 -13.58 20.40 -6.04
CA VAL A 434 -13.71 21.83 -5.74
C VAL A 434 -12.67 22.62 -6.54
N VAL A 435 -13.10 23.34 -7.58
CA VAL A 435 -12.22 24.14 -8.45
C VAL A 435 -12.32 25.65 -8.22
N THR A 436 -13.29 26.12 -7.42
CA THR A 436 -13.58 27.56 -7.27
C THR A 436 -12.54 28.34 -6.46
N ASN A 437 -11.59 27.65 -5.83
CA ASN A 437 -10.39 28.19 -5.18
C ASN A 437 -9.09 27.72 -5.88
N ARG A 438 -9.19 27.11 -7.07
CA ARG A 438 -8.05 26.76 -7.92
C ARG A 438 -7.84 27.87 -8.95
N LEU A 439 -6.58 28.17 -9.29
CA LEU A 439 -6.26 29.21 -10.26
C LEU A 439 -6.31 28.64 -11.69
N ASP A 440 -6.92 29.37 -12.61
CA ASP A 440 -6.79 29.17 -14.04
C ASP A 440 -5.38 29.57 -14.50
N ALA A 441 -4.63 28.65 -15.10
CA ALA A 441 -3.23 28.87 -15.43
C ALA A 441 -3.01 29.97 -16.49
N ASP A 442 -4.00 30.23 -17.35
CA ASP A 442 -3.92 31.27 -18.39
C ASP A 442 -4.13 32.69 -17.83
N SER A 443 -5.07 32.84 -16.89
CA SER A 443 -5.50 34.15 -16.37
C SER A 443 -4.92 34.48 -15.00
N ASN A 444 -4.39 33.47 -14.30
CA ASN A 444 -3.95 33.52 -12.90
C ASN A 444 -5.03 34.05 -11.94
N THR A 445 -6.29 33.68 -12.20
CA THR A 445 -7.46 33.99 -11.36
C THR A 445 -8.22 32.74 -10.99
N ALA A 446 -8.93 32.74 -9.86
CA ALA A 446 -9.72 31.59 -9.43
C ALA A 446 -10.87 31.28 -10.40
N PHE A 447 -11.13 29.98 -10.68
CA PHE A 447 -12.23 29.59 -11.56
C PHE A 447 -13.59 30.00 -11.01
N LEU A 448 -14.48 30.47 -11.89
CA LEU A 448 -15.82 30.90 -11.45
C LEU A 448 -16.74 29.71 -11.14
N SER A 449 -16.54 28.57 -11.79
CA SER A 449 -17.35 27.36 -11.60
C SER A 449 -16.72 26.16 -12.31
N TRP A 450 -17.21 24.95 -12.00
CA TRP A 450 -16.86 23.74 -12.76
C TRP A 450 -17.05 23.88 -14.29
N LYS A 451 -18.14 24.54 -14.72
CA LYS A 451 -18.41 24.81 -16.14
C LYS A 451 -17.36 25.73 -16.80
N ASP A 452 -16.75 26.60 -16.02
CA ASP A 452 -15.69 27.52 -16.46
C ASP A 452 -14.37 26.75 -16.62
N TYR A 453 -14.03 25.91 -15.65
CA TYR A 453 -12.91 24.96 -15.69
C TYR A 453 -12.98 24.00 -16.91
N TYR A 454 -14.18 23.54 -17.28
CA TYR A 454 -14.41 22.67 -18.43
C TYR A 454 -14.77 23.40 -19.75
N SER A 455 -14.64 24.73 -19.81
CA SER A 455 -15.13 25.56 -20.93
C SER A 455 -14.47 25.33 -22.31
N THR A 456 -13.35 24.61 -22.39
CA THR A 456 -12.65 24.28 -23.65
C THR A 456 -13.38 23.17 -24.44
N THR A 457 -13.11 23.06 -25.75
CA THR A 457 -13.67 21.99 -26.59
C THR A 457 -12.80 20.72 -26.66
N GLY A 458 -11.62 20.72 -26.02
CA GLY A 458 -10.72 19.58 -25.95
C GLY A 458 -11.16 18.50 -24.94
N GLN A 459 -10.49 17.35 -24.98
CA GLN A 459 -10.72 16.20 -24.10
C GLN A 459 -10.40 16.49 -22.61
N PHE A 460 -9.62 17.54 -22.36
CA PHE A 460 -9.17 17.95 -21.03
C PHE A 460 -9.79 19.27 -20.60
N SER A 461 -9.79 19.52 -19.29
CA SER A 461 -10.09 20.81 -18.67
C SER A 461 -9.18 21.93 -19.17
N ARG A 462 -9.45 23.17 -18.74
CA ARG A 462 -8.40 24.21 -18.66
C ARG A 462 -7.30 23.74 -17.69
N ALA A 463 -6.08 24.21 -17.88
CA ALA A 463 -5.00 23.94 -16.93
C ALA A 463 -5.27 24.69 -15.62
N GLN A 464 -5.26 23.98 -14.49
CA GLN A 464 -5.39 24.56 -13.16
C GLN A 464 -4.07 24.54 -12.40
N ARG A 465 -3.87 25.53 -11.53
CA ARG A 465 -2.80 25.59 -10.53
C ARG A 465 -3.42 25.61 -9.13
N TYR A 466 -2.68 25.08 -8.16
CA TYR A 466 -3.00 25.31 -6.75
C TYR A 466 -2.86 26.79 -6.40
N ASN A 467 -3.78 27.30 -5.58
CA ASN A 467 -3.74 28.68 -5.12
C ASN A 467 -2.95 28.73 -3.79
N LEU A 468 -1.62 28.73 -3.87
CA LEU A 468 -0.78 28.61 -2.66
C LEU A 468 -0.90 29.83 -1.73
N SER A 469 -1.38 30.99 -2.21
CA SER A 469 -1.69 32.17 -1.39
C SER A 469 -3.09 32.14 -0.73
N ASP A 470 -3.86 31.08 -0.93
CA ASP A 470 -5.18 30.88 -0.31
C ASP A 470 -4.99 29.99 0.93
N THR A 471 -5.19 30.59 2.10
CA THR A 471 -4.98 29.96 3.40
C THR A 471 -5.90 28.76 3.61
N ASP A 472 -7.14 28.87 3.14
CA ASP A 472 -8.16 27.85 3.33
C ASP A 472 -7.81 26.64 2.45
N PHE A 473 -7.37 26.89 1.21
CA PHE A 473 -6.82 25.84 0.35
C PHE A 473 -5.55 25.19 0.94
N THR A 474 -4.56 25.99 1.36
CA THR A 474 -3.27 25.44 1.80
C THR A 474 -3.38 24.66 3.09
N LEU A 475 -4.11 25.15 4.10
CA LEU A 475 -4.33 24.43 5.36
C LEU A 475 -5.22 23.19 5.20
N ALA A 476 -6.07 23.14 4.18
CA ALA A 476 -6.83 21.92 3.84
C ALA A 476 -6.00 20.92 3.01
N ALA A 477 -4.96 21.36 2.29
CA ALA A 477 -4.15 20.52 1.40
C ALA A 477 -2.86 20.01 2.05
N PHE A 478 -2.28 20.79 2.96
CA PHE A 478 -0.93 20.63 3.49
C PHE A 478 -0.92 20.88 5.01
N PRO A 479 0.07 20.35 5.76
CA PRO A 479 0.19 20.63 7.20
C PRO A 479 0.53 22.11 7.49
N GLU A 480 1.16 22.80 6.53
CA GLU A 480 1.69 24.16 6.65
C GLU A 480 1.55 24.93 5.33
N ILE A 481 1.73 26.25 5.36
CA ILE A 481 1.79 27.10 4.16
C ILE A 481 3.23 27.09 3.61
N PRO A 482 3.47 26.83 2.31
CA PRO A 482 4.82 26.81 1.75
C PRO A 482 5.54 28.17 1.84
N VAL A 483 6.88 28.14 1.97
CA VAL A 483 7.75 29.34 1.98
C VAL A 483 7.40 30.33 0.87
N GLY A 484 7.26 31.61 1.22
CA GLY A 484 6.89 32.70 0.29
C GLY A 484 5.41 32.81 -0.05
N TYR A 485 4.51 32.09 0.63
CA TYR A 485 3.06 32.18 0.43
C TYR A 485 2.24 32.52 1.69
N ASP A 486 2.83 32.48 2.88
CA ASP A 486 2.16 32.88 4.12
C ASP A 486 1.91 34.40 4.12
N PRO A 487 0.64 34.85 4.21
CA PRO A 487 0.31 36.29 4.20
C PRO A 487 0.61 37.00 5.53
N GLU A 488 0.91 36.27 6.62
CA GLU A 488 1.27 36.84 7.93
C GLU A 488 2.80 37.00 8.10
N VAL A 489 3.60 36.35 7.25
CA VAL A 489 5.07 36.41 7.27
C VAL A 489 5.60 37.37 6.20
N ASP A 490 6.26 38.45 6.62
CA ASP A 490 6.99 39.35 5.72
C ASP A 490 8.39 38.75 5.48
N ASP A 491 8.54 37.96 4.40
CA ASP A 491 9.80 37.32 4.00
C ASP A 491 10.84 38.36 3.52
N GLU A 492 11.44 39.10 4.46
CA GLU A 492 12.46 40.11 4.18
C GLU A 492 13.75 39.52 3.58
N ASP A 493 14.10 38.25 3.86
CA ASP A 493 15.30 37.56 3.34
C ASP A 493 14.99 36.60 2.17
N ASN A 494 14.45 37.14 1.07
CA ASN A 494 14.27 36.44 -0.21
C ASN A 494 15.61 36.19 -0.97
N THR A 495 16.73 36.00 -0.27
CA THR A 495 18.07 35.84 -0.88
C THR A 495 18.26 34.45 -1.48
N GLN A 496 18.15 34.35 -2.80
CA GLN A 496 18.56 33.15 -3.53
C GLN A 496 20.07 32.88 -3.36
N VAL A 497 20.41 31.73 -2.76
CA VAL A 497 21.79 31.37 -2.40
C VAL A 497 22.57 30.78 -3.58
N PHE A 498 21.90 30.02 -4.46
CA PHE A 498 22.54 29.26 -5.55
C PHE A 498 22.04 29.70 -6.92
N SER A 499 22.93 29.72 -7.91
CA SER A 499 22.52 29.77 -9.31
C SER A 499 22.17 28.37 -9.81
N PRO A 500 21.23 28.20 -10.76
CA PRO A 500 20.84 26.87 -11.27
C PRO A 500 22.00 26.03 -11.83
N GLU A 501 23.05 26.68 -12.36
CA GLU A 501 24.27 26.04 -12.84
C GLU A 501 25.16 25.43 -11.74
N ASP A 502 25.00 25.88 -10.49
CA ASP A 502 25.72 25.38 -9.31
C ASP A 502 25.04 24.15 -8.70
N ILE A 503 23.84 23.77 -9.18
CA ILE A 503 23.07 22.62 -8.71
C ILE A 503 23.06 21.50 -9.76
N VAL A 504 23.12 20.25 -9.31
CA VAL A 504 22.76 19.06 -10.10
C VAL A 504 21.84 18.14 -9.31
N ILE A 505 20.89 17.50 -9.99
CA ILE A 505 20.03 16.46 -9.41
C ILE A 505 20.53 15.09 -9.88
N LEU A 506 20.90 14.22 -8.93
CA LEU A 506 21.18 12.80 -9.15
C LEU A 506 19.90 11.99 -9.00
N THR A 507 19.69 11.06 -9.93
CA THR A 507 18.55 10.14 -9.96
C THR A 507 19.00 8.76 -10.44
N ASP A 508 18.14 7.76 -10.27
CA ASP A 508 18.24 6.44 -10.92
C ASP A 508 17.05 6.19 -11.86
N GLY A 509 16.37 7.26 -12.29
CA GLY A 509 15.15 7.23 -13.11
C GLY A 509 13.87 6.85 -12.35
N LEU A 510 13.97 6.38 -11.11
CA LEU A 510 12.80 5.89 -10.35
C LEU A 510 12.00 7.01 -9.66
N CYS A 511 12.48 8.25 -9.75
CA CYS A 511 11.79 9.46 -9.27
C CYS A 511 10.34 9.50 -9.76
N SER A 512 9.39 9.54 -8.82
CA SER A 512 7.95 9.37 -9.05
C SER A 512 7.10 10.38 -8.26
N SER A 513 5.87 10.64 -8.72
CA SER A 513 4.86 11.42 -8.01
C SER A 513 5.41 12.80 -7.61
N THR A 514 5.34 13.20 -6.34
CA THR A 514 5.94 14.44 -5.80
C THR A 514 7.43 14.65 -6.17
N CYS A 515 8.23 13.59 -6.34
CA CYS A 515 9.60 13.73 -6.84
C CYS A 515 9.61 14.25 -8.30
N SER A 516 8.71 13.73 -9.14
CA SER A 516 8.58 14.19 -10.54
C SER A 516 8.20 15.67 -10.62
N LEU A 517 7.31 16.13 -9.73
CA LEU A 517 6.95 17.54 -9.58
C LEU A 517 8.18 18.37 -9.21
N PHE A 518 8.91 18.00 -8.15
CA PHE A 518 10.12 18.72 -7.73
C PHE A 518 11.17 18.80 -8.85
N VAL A 519 11.47 17.69 -9.53
CA VAL A 519 12.43 17.69 -10.65
C VAL A 519 11.94 18.54 -11.81
N GLU A 520 10.64 18.50 -12.15
CA GLU A 520 10.07 19.36 -13.19
C GLU A 520 10.22 20.84 -12.82
N LEU A 521 9.91 21.27 -11.59
CA LEU A 521 10.10 22.65 -11.13
C LEU A 521 11.57 23.08 -11.24
N MET A 522 12.49 22.30 -10.65
CA MET A 522 13.93 22.59 -10.62
C MET A 522 14.54 22.63 -12.03
N THR A 523 14.14 21.74 -12.93
CA THR A 523 14.73 21.65 -14.27
C THR A 523 14.05 22.55 -15.28
N ARG A 524 12.71 22.58 -15.35
CA ARG A 524 11.97 23.33 -16.39
C ARG A 524 11.85 24.81 -16.08
N GLN A 525 11.68 25.19 -14.80
CA GLN A 525 11.55 26.60 -14.41
C GLN A 525 12.88 27.21 -13.97
N ALA A 526 13.65 26.54 -13.11
CA ALA A 526 14.93 27.09 -12.66
C ALA A 526 16.10 26.77 -13.62
N GLY A 527 16.06 25.67 -14.37
CA GLY A 527 17.11 25.30 -15.34
C GLY A 527 18.23 24.40 -14.79
N VAL A 528 18.02 23.80 -13.61
CA VAL A 528 18.95 22.87 -12.95
C VAL A 528 19.25 21.65 -13.83
N ARG A 529 20.47 21.12 -13.75
CA ARG A 529 20.92 19.95 -14.52
C ARG A 529 20.57 18.63 -13.85
N THR A 530 20.45 17.58 -14.65
CA THR A 530 20.16 16.21 -14.16
C THR A 530 21.22 15.21 -14.58
N ILE A 531 21.52 14.26 -13.69
CA ILE A 531 22.36 13.10 -13.95
C ILE A 531 21.64 11.83 -13.49
N THR A 532 21.75 10.77 -14.30
CA THR A 532 21.16 9.44 -14.02
C THR A 532 22.24 8.42 -13.76
N ALA A 533 22.04 7.52 -12.80
CA ALA A 533 22.90 6.37 -12.55
C ALA A 533 22.24 5.06 -12.98
N GLY A 534 23.02 4.17 -13.62
CA GLY A 534 22.61 2.81 -13.97
C GLY A 534 21.94 2.68 -15.35
N GLY A 535 20.76 2.09 -15.37
CA GLY A 535 20.01 1.64 -16.54
C GLY A 535 20.56 0.35 -17.17
N ARG A 536 19.94 -0.11 -18.26
CA ARG A 536 20.31 -1.35 -18.98
C ARG A 536 21.77 -1.29 -19.47
N PRO A 537 22.46 -2.42 -19.65
CA PRO A 537 23.90 -2.48 -19.94
C PRO A 537 24.30 -2.11 -21.39
N GLN A 538 23.78 -0.98 -21.88
CA GLN A 538 23.88 -0.46 -23.24
C GLN A 538 24.31 1.02 -23.25
N SER A 539 24.80 1.48 -24.41
CA SER A 539 25.05 2.91 -24.66
C SER A 539 23.74 3.65 -25.02
N GLY A 540 23.52 4.83 -24.47
CA GLY A 540 22.35 5.66 -24.79
C GLY A 540 21.98 6.60 -23.65
N PRO A 541 20.95 7.45 -23.83
CA PRO A 541 20.39 8.27 -22.76
C PRO A 541 19.63 7.39 -21.75
N MET A 542 19.11 8.05 -20.71
CA MET A 542 18.13 7.55 -19.76
C MET A 542 17.39 8.78 -19.21
N GLN A 543 16.13 8.65 -18.80
CA GLN A 543 15.38 9.76 -18.20
C GLN A 543 15.74 9.95 -16.73
N ALA A 544 15.77 11.21 -16.28
CA ALA A 544 15.88 11.51 -14.86
C ALA A 544 14.62 11.10 -14.07
N VAL A 545 13.47 11.05 -14.75
CA VAL A 545 12.14 10.83 -14.15
C VAL A 545 11.36 9.89 -15.05
N SER A 546 11.23 8.64 -14.61
CA SER A 546 10.43 7.59 -15.27
C SER A 546 9.36 7.01 -14.35
N GLY A 547 9.18 7.51 -13.12
CA GLY A 547 8.03 7.19 -12.27
C GLY A 547 6.74 7.85 -12.77
N SER A 548 5.74 7.92 -11.91
CA SER A 548 4.52 8.68 -12.23
C SER A 548 4.84 10.16 -12.35
N ARG A 549 4.27 10.79 -13.37
CA ARG A 549 4.29 12.24 -13.64
C ARG A 549 2.87 12.81 -13.69
N GLY A 550 1.95 12.12 -13.02
CA GLY A 550 0.62 12.60 -12.69
C GLY A 550 0.67 13.65 -11.58
N ALA A 551 -0.19 14.66 -11.66
CA ALA A 551 -0.30 15.73 -10.66
C ALA A 551 -1.11 15.34 -9.41
N ALA A 552 -1.92 14.29 -9.50
CA ALA A 552 -2.69 13.75 -8.38
C ALA A 552 -2.87 12.23 -8.52
N ALA A 553 -2.34 11.48 -7.55
CA ALA A 553 -2.74 10.11 -7.26
C ALA A 553 -4.08 10.12 -6.52
N TYR A 554 -4.90 9.10 -6.74
CA TYR A 554 -6.22 8.97 -6.14
C TYR A 554 -6.60 7.49 -6.13
N THR A 555 -7.36 7.05 -5.12
CA THR A 555 -7.76 5.65 -5.01
C THR A 555 -9.24 5.45 -5.35
N SER A 556 -9.62 4.20 -5.58
CA SER A 556 -11.02 3.83 -5.68
C SER A 556 -11.81 4.09 -4.40
N TRP A 557 -11.16 4.12 -3.23
CA TRP A 557 -11.77 4.47 -1.96
C TRP A 557 -12.11 5.95 -1.87
N ASP A 558 -11.17 6.82 -2.25
CA ASP A 558 -11.40 8.29 -2.30
C ASP A 558 -12.54 8.60 -3.28
N LEU A 559 -12.54 7.94 -4.44
CA LEU A 559 -13.61 8.05 -5.43
C LEU A 559 -14.96 7.59 -4.90
N ASP A 560 -15.01 6.44 -4.23
CA ASP A 560 -16.26 5.89 -3.69
C ASP A 560 -16.76 6.72 -2.49
N PHE A 561 -15.86 7.34 -1.74
CA PHE A 561 -16.16 8.31 -0.68
C PHE A 561 -16.77 9.60 -1.25
N ASP A 562 -16.14 10.23 -2.25
CA ASP A 562 -16.69 11.45 -2.88
C ASP A 562 -18.02 11.18 -3.62
N ILE A 563 -18.19 10.00 -4.21
CA ILE A 563 -19.49 9.59 -4.78
C ILE A 563 -20.55 9.47 -3.66
N GLN A 564 -20.22 8.84 -2.53
CA GLN A 564 -21.16 8.71 -1.40
C GLN A 564 -21.44 10.06 -0.72
N GLY A 565 -20.47 10.97 -0.69
CA GLY A 565 -20.59 12.33 -0.17
C GLY A 565 -21.65 13.18 -0.87
N LEU A 566 -21.97 12.89 -2.14
CA LEU A 566 -23.13 13.48 -2.82
C LEU A 566 -24.44 13.25 -2.06
N ASN A 567 -24.63 12.06 -1.47
CA ASN A 567 -25.82 11.71 -0.71
C ASN A 567 -25.70 12.13 0.77
N ASP A 568 -24.56 11.82 1.39
CA ASP A 568 -24.41 11.92 2.85
C ASP A 568 -23.96 13.30 3.34
N THR A 569 -23.21 14.04 2.52
CA THR A 569 -22.71 15.39 2.82
C THR A 569 -23.56 16.46 2.12
N LEU A 570 -23.88 16.28 0.83
CA LEU A 570 -24.52 17.32 0.00
C LEU A 570 -26.06 17.20 -0.10
N ASP A 571 -26.67 16.10 0.35
CA ASP A 571 -28.10 15.74 0.14
C ASP A 571 -28.56 15.81 -1.34
N ASP A 572 -27.64 15.64 -2.29
CA ASP A 572 -27.90 15.62 -3.74
C ASP A 572 -28.14 14.17 -4.24
N GLN A 573 -29.27 13.62 -3.82
CA GLN A 573 -29.75 12.30 -4.24
C GLN A 573 -29.93 12.18 -5.76
N ASP A 574 -30.26 13.29 -6.45
CA ASP A 574 -30.43 13.32 -7.91
C ASP A 574 -29.09 13.17 -8.64
N SER A 575 -27.99 13.72 -8.10
CA SER A 575 -26.64 13.49 -8.63
C SER A 575 -26.08 12.13 -8.24
N PHE A 576 -26.27 11.70 -6.99
CA PHE A 576 -25.88 10.36 -6.54
C PHE A 576 -26.50 9.25 -7.41
N ALA A 577 -27.78 9.38 -7.76
CA ALA A 577 -28.50 8.41 -8.60
C ALA A 577 -28.00 8.28 -10.06
N LYS A 578 -27.06 9.14 -10.50
CA LYS A 578 -26.43 9.04 -11.84
C LYS A 578 -25.30 8.02 -11.89
N PHE A 579 -24.71 7.67 -10.74
CA PHE A 579 -23.60 6.72 -10.69
C PHE A 579 -24.12 5.28 -10.79
N PRO A 580 -23.36 4.37 -11.44
CA PRO A 580 -23.64 2.95 -11.33
C PRO A 580 -23.49 2.51 -9.87
N ARG A 581 -24.16 1.42 -9.47
CA ARG A 581 -24.03 0.89 -8.12
C ARG A 581 -22.60 0.37 -7.91
N ARG A 582 -21.79 1.08 -7.12
CA ARG A 582 -20.40 0.74 -6.80
C ARG A 582 -20.21 -0.01 -5.47
N SER A 583 -21.27 -0.13 -4.65
CA SER A 583 -21.30 -0.92 -3.40
C SER A 583 -21.25 -2.46 -3.57
N ASP A 584 -20.93 -2.95 -4.76
CA ASP A 584 -20.64 -4.35 -5.07
C ASP A 584 -19.49 -4.34 -6.08
N THR A 585 -18.27 -4.37 -5.54
CA THR A 585 -17.01 -4.37 -6.31
C THR A 585 -16.80 -5.69 -7.08
N GLY A 586 -17.69 -6.68 -6.93
CA GLY A 586 -17.51 -8.03 -7.43
C GLY A 586 -16.50 -8.83 -6.61
N MET A 587 -15.25 -8.35 -6.61
CA MET A 587 -14.08 -8.88 -5.91
C MET A 587 -13.65 -7.93 -4.79
N TRP A 588 -13.07 -8.45 -3.71
CA TRP A 588 -12.45 -7.65 -2.66
C TRP A 588 -11.23 -6.88 -3.21
N VAL A 589 -11.21 -5.57 -2.98
CA VAL A 589 -10.16 -4.65 -3.43
C VAL A 589 -9.59 -3.98 -2.18
N ASN A 590 -8.32 -4.23 -1.88
CA ASN A 590 -7.59 -3.53 -0.83
C ASN A 590 -7.27 -2.11 -1.29
N ASN A 591 -6.80 -1.96 -2.53
CA ASN A 591 -6.52 -0.68 -3.17
C ASN A 591 -6.66 -0.78 -4.69
N ALA A 592 -7.17 0.27 -5.33
CA ALA A 592 -7.04 0.46 -6.77
C ALA A 592 -6.71 1.93 -7.05
N GLY A 593 -5.44 2.21 -7.36
CA GLY A 593 -4.95 3.56 -7.62
C GLY A 593 -5.14 3.99 -9.07
N ILE A 594 -5.30 5.30 -9.28
CA ILE A 594 -5.34 5.97 -10.58
C ILE A 594 -4.71 7.38 -10.47
N THR A 595 -4.12 7.87 -11.56
CA THR A 595 -3.85 9.31 -11.74
C THR A 595 -5.12 10.03 -12.22
N ILE A 596 -5.70 10.95 -11.44
CA ILE A 596 -6.89 11.74 -11.84
C ILE A 596 -6.55 13.10 -12.48
N ARG A 597 -5.30 13.56 -12.36
CA ARG A 597 -4.82 14.79 -13.00
C ARG A 597 -3.50 14.58 -13.71
N ASN A 598 -3.45 14.99 -14.97
CA ASN A 598 -2.23 15.10 -15.74
C ASN A 598 -1.46 16.35 -15.30
N GLN A 599 -0.14 16.26 -15.08
CA GLN A 599 0.69 17.46 -15.02
C GLN A 599 1.01 17.92 -16.45
N VAL A 600 1.00 19.24 -16.69
CA VAL A 600 1.19 19.86 -18.03
C VAL A 600 2.13 21.07 -17.94
N ARG A 601 2.56 21.59 -19.09
CA ARG A 601 3.46 22.75 -19.21
C ARG A 601 2.73 23.97 -19.74
N GLU A 602 3.29 25.15 -19.49
CA GLU A 602 2.78 26.40 -20.06
C GLU A 602 2.80 26.33 -21.60
N GLY A 603 1.61 26.47 -22.20
CA GLY A 603 1.43 26.40 -23.65
C GLY A 603 1.50 25.00 -24.28
N ASP A 604 1.56 23.93 -23.48
CA ASP A 604 1.60 22.53 -23.96
C ASP A 604 0.68 21.63 -23.13
N ASP A 605 -0.46 21.26 -23.73
CA ASP A 605 -1.48 20.38 -23.13
C ASP A 605 -1.04 18.90 -23.04
N THR A 606 0.15 18.54 -23.55
CA THR A 606 0.65 17.16 -23.52
C THR A 606 0.98 16.74 -22.07
N PRO A 607 0.36 15.67 -21.54
CA PRO A 607 0.67 15.21 -20.18
C PRO A 607 2.15 14.80 -20.05
N LEU A 608 2.80 15.24 -18.97
CA LEU A 608 4.20 14.93 -18.70
C LEU A 608 4.51 13.42 -18.68
N GLN A 609 3.51 12.59 -18.36
CA GLN A 609 3.56 11.12 -18.42
C GLN A 609 4.04 10.58 -19.77
N PHE A 610 3.82 11.30 -20.88
CA PHE A 610 4.18 10.82 -22.22
C PHE A 610 5.43 11.47 -22.83
N LEU A 611 6.00 12.47 -22.15
CA LEU A 611 7.13 13.22 -22.70
C LEU A 611 8.46 12.57 -22.34
N PHE A 612 9.16 12.03 -23.35
CA PHE A 612 10.53 11.55 -23.15
C PHE A 612 11.48 12.70 -22.81
N GLN A 613 12.17 12.61 -21.68
CA GLN A 613 13.08 13.65 -21.18
C GLN A 613 14.37 13.02 -20.65
N ALA A 614 15.42 13.04 -21.47
CA ALA A 614 16.73 12.54 -21.06
C ALA A 614 17.32 13.38 -19.92
N ALA A 615 18.09 12.72 -19.05
CA ALA A 615 19.05 13.41 -18.20
C ALA A 615 20.16 14.04 -19.04
N ASP A 616 20.79 15.11 -18.53
CA ASP A 616 21.90 15.77 -19.24
C ASP A 616 23.13 14.86 -19.35
N CYS A 617 23.34 14.00 -18.35
CA CYS A 617 24.33 12.94 -18.33
C CYS A 617 23.72 11.65 -17.77
N ARG A 618 24.24 10.50 -18.22
CA ARG A 618 24.00 9.19 -17.62
C ARG A 618 25.35 8.61 -17.25
N ILE A 619 25.50 8.02 -16.08
CA ILE A 619 26.67 7.27 -15.64
C ILE A 619 26.26 5.83 -15.32
N PHE A 620 27.18 4.88 -15.45
CA PHE A 620 26.95 3.55 -14.90
C PHE A 620 27.35 3.53 -13.42
N TYR A 621 26.60 2.78 -12.61
CA TYR A 621 27.12 2.28 -11.35
C TYR A 621 28.40 1.47 -11.61
N THR A 622 29.34 1.52 -10.68
CA THR A 622 30.58 0.75 -10.69
C THR A 622 30.74 -0.02 -9.40
N LEU A 623 31.56 -1.08 -9.40
CA LEU A 623 31.88 -1.82 -8.16
C LEU A 623 32.44 -0.93 -7.04
N LYS A 624 32.95 0.27 -7.36
CA LYS A 624 33.49 1.24 -6.39
C LYS A 624 32.45 2.20 -5.82
N ASN A 625 31.30 2.37 -6.48
CA ASN A 625 30.32 3.42 -6.13
C ASN A 625 28.91 2.89 -5.84
N VAL A 626 28.57 1.66 -6.26
CA VAL A 626 27.20 1.14 -6.16
C VAL A 626 26.73 0.88 -4.73
N TYR A 627 27.68 0.61 -3.83
CA TYR A 627 27.47 0.55 -2.38
C TYR A 627 28.45 1.52 -1.66
N ASN A 628 28.71 2.69 -2.27
CA ASN A 628 29.52 3.75 -1.68
C ASN A 628 29.04 5.11 -2.22
N MET A 629 28.12 5.72 -1.46
CA MET A 629 27.42 6.94 -1.87
C MET A 629 28.38 8.12 -2.03
N THR A 630 29.41 8.23 -1.19
CA THR A 630 30.47 9.25 -1.36
C THR A 630 31.12 9.15 -2.73
N GLN A 631 31.58 7.96 -3.14
CA GLN A 631 32.20 7.77 -4.45
C GLN A 631 31.22 8.06 -5.59
N LEU A 632 29.94 7.70 -5.43
CA LEU A 632 28.89 7.96 -6.42
C LEU A 632 28.63 9.46 -6.59
N TRP A 633 28.51 10.20 -5.50
CA TRP A 633 28.35 11.66 -5.52
C TRP A 633 29.58 12.33 -6.15
N TYR A 634 30.79 11.87 -5.82
CA TYR A 634 32.03 12.38 -6.42
C TYR A 634 32.07 12.12 -7.94
N ASP A 635 31.69 10.92 -8.38
CA ASP A 635 31.61 10.56 -9.79
C ASP A 635 30.55 11.42 -10.52
N ALA A 636 29.40 11.66 -9.89
CA ALA A 636 28.31 12.45 -10.45
C ALA A 636 28.64 13.96 -10.56
N VAL A 637 29.24 14.54 -9.52
CA VAL A 637 29.77 15.92 -9.52
C VAL A 637 30.84 16.05 -10.60
N LYS A 638 31.82 15.14 -10.62
CA LYS A 638 32.90 15.16 -11.59
C LYS A 638 32.37 15.04 -13.02
N ALA A 639 31.41 14.14 -13.28
CA ALA A 639 30.78 14.01 -14.60
C ALA A 639 30.02 15.26 -15.06
N THR A 640 29.52 16.07 -14.11
CA THR A 640 28.68 17.25 -14.37
C THR A 640 29.49 18.52 -14.64
N TRP A 641 30.60 18.74 -13.93
CA TRP A 641 31.38 19.99 -14.05
C TRP A 641 32.80 19.80 -14.60
N ASP A 642 33.45 18.66 -14.38
CA ASP A 642 34.91 18.55 -14.49
C ASP A 642 35.39 17.56 -15.59
N ASP A 643 34.63 16.49 -15.86
CA ASP A 643 35.00 15.42 -16.81
C ASP A 643 33.76 14.74 -17.42
N THR A 644 33.21 15.34 -18.46
CA THR A 644 32.04 14.79 -19.19
C THR A 644 32.34 13.47 -19.93
N SER A 645 33.60 13.02 -19.99
CA SER A 645 33.92 11.70 -20.54
C SER A 645 33.43 10.57 -19.63
N LEU A 646 33.14 10.87 -18.35
CA LEU A 646 32.52 9.94 -17.40
C LEU A 646 31.09 9.56 -17.79
N CYS A 647 30.37 10.37 -18.56
CA CYS A 647 29.06 9.98 -19.08
C CYS A 647 29.16 8.71 -19.95
N VAL A 648 28.06 7.95 -20.00
CA VAL A 648 27.88 6.80 -20.87
C VAL A 648 27.98 7.26 -22.33
N LYS A 649 28.63 6.45 -23.16
CA LYS A 649 28.80 6.75 -24.58
C LYS A 649 27.43 7.03 -25.21
N ASN A 650 27.33 8.13 -25.96
CA ASN A 650 26.11 8.57 -26.64
C ASN A 650 24.90 8.83 -25.69
N SER A 651 25.10 9.16 -24.41
CA SER A 651 24.00 9.49 -23.49
C SER A 651 23.58 10.97 -23.47
N THR A 652 24.47 11.88 -23.88
CA THR A 652 24.29 13.32 -23.70
C THR A 652 23.69 14.02 -24.92
N GLY A 653 23.10 15.21 -24.72
CA GLY A 653 22.65 16.08 -25.81
C GLY A 653 21.35 15.66 -26.51
N TYR A 654 20.48 14.91 -25.84
CA TYR A 654 19.08 14.69 -26.24
C TYR A 654 18.20 15.80 -25.62
N PRO A 655 16.92 15.91 -26.02
CA PRO A 655 15.96 16.76 -25.32
C PRO A 655 15.90 16.42 -23.83
N SER A 656 16.13 17.41 -22.98
CA SER A 656 16.01 17.33 -21.52
C SER A 656 14.97 18.34 -21.03
N ALA A 657 14.50 18.20 -19.79
CA ALA A 657 13.44 19.07 -19.24
C ALA A 657 13.79 20.58 -19.31
N ARG A 658 15.07 20.93 -19.14
CA ARG A 658 15.58 22.30 -19.25
C ARG A 658 15.90 22.75 -20.68
N ASN A 659 16.16 21.82 -21.61
CA ASN A 659 16.46 22.14 -23.01
C ASN A 659 15.75 21.17 -23.98
N LEU A 660 14.70 21.68 -24.62
CA LEU A 660 13.92 20.94 -25.63
C LEU A 660 14.56 20.99 -27.03
N GLU A 661 15.49 21.91 -27.28
CA GLU A 661 16.17 22.05 -28.57
C GLU A 661 17.35 21.07 -28.67
N SER A 662 17.19 20.04 -29.49
CA SER A 662 18.25 19.07 -29.83
C SER A 662 18.07 18.52 -31.24
N ASP A 663 19.19 18.30 -31.94
CA ASP A 663 19.25 17.58 -33.22
C ASP A 663 19.03 16.06 -33.07
N LYS A 664 19.00 15.54 -31.83
CA LYS A 664 18.77 14.12 -31.56
C LYS A 664 17.30 13.86 -31.24
N ALA A 665 16.67 12.96 -31.97
CA ALA A 665 15.38 12.42 -31.59
C ALA A 665 15.47 11.62 -30.28
N PRO A 666 14.38 11.53 -29.49
CA PRO A 666 14.24 10.52 -28.43
C PRO A 666 14.57 9.10 -28.92
N PRO A 667 15.01 8.19 -28.02
CA PRO A 667 15.15 6.78 -28.35
C PRO A 667 13.84 6.22 -28.94
N ALA A 668 13.97 5.30 -29.89
CA ALA A 668 12.82 4.61 -30.44
C ALA A 668 12.10 3.81 -29.33
N PRO A 669 10.76 3.73 -29.34
CA PRO A 669 10.01 2.88 -28.41
C PRO A 669 10.48 1.43 -28.51
N ILE A 670 10.35 0.63 -27.45
CA ILE A 670 10.64 -0.80 -27.58
C ILE A 670 9.62 -1.42 -28.54
N SER A 671 10.11 -2.13 -29.54
CA SER A 671 9.30 -3.11 -30.28
C SER A 671 9.15 -4.39 -29.45
N GLN A 672 8.29 -4.38 -28.43
CA GLN A 672 7.92 -5.62 -27.74
C GLN A 672 7.15 -6.57 -28.67
N SER A 673 7.24 -7.86 -28.35
CA SER A 673 6.71 -8.97 -29.16
C SER A 673 5.19 -9.06 -29.08
N GLU A 674 4.54 -8.48 -30.11
CA GLU A 674 3.10 -8.23 -30.21
C GLU A 674 2.55 -7.31 -29.09
N PRO A 675 1.46 -6.56 -29.33
CA PRO A 675 0.78 -5.86 -28.24
C PRO A 675 0.22 -6.89 -27.25
N VAL A 676 -0.26 -6.45 -26.09
CA VAL A 676 -1.18 -7.26 -25.25
C VAL A 676 -2.53 -7.38 -25.96
N VAL A 677 -2.53 -8.09 -27.09
CA VAL A 677 -3.71 -8.61 -27.75
C VAL A 677 -3.97 -9.94 -27.06
N PHE A 678 -5.02 -9.99 -26.26
CA PHE A 678 -5.57 -11.26 -25.81
C PHE A 678 -6.16 -11.99 -27.03
N ASP A 679 -5.32 -12.74 -27.77
CA ASP A 679 -5.78 -13.49 -28.93
C ASP A 679 -6.82 -14.53 -28.49
N ILE A 680 -7.93 -14.53 -29.21
CA ILE A 680 -9.16 -15.26 -28.88
C ILE A 680 -9.12 -16.68 -29.51
N ASN A 681 -8.03 -17.02 -30.22
CA ASN A 681 -7.99 -18.16 -31.15
C ASN A 681 -6.98 -19.26 -30.84
N THR A 682 -6.64 -19.52 -29.57
CA THR A 682 -5.78 -20.67 -29.19
C THR A 682 -6.44 -21.68 -28.24
N ASP A 683 -6.59 -22.89 -28.80
CA ASP A 683 -6.77 -24.22 -28.20
C ASP A 683 -8.16 -24.64 -27.60
N PRO A 684 -8.88 -25.60 -28.23
CA PRO A 684 -10.20 -26.02 -27.80
C PRO A 684 -10.21 -27.39 -27.07
N GLU A 685 -9.66 -27.51 -25.86
CA GLU A 685 -10.00 -28.64 -24.97
C GLU A 685 -9.62 -28.40 -23.48
N ARG A 686 -10.59 -27.93 -22.67
CA ARG A 686 -10.63 -28.09 -21.20
C ARG A 686 -12.07 -27.91 -20.70
N THR A 687 -12.59 -28.92 -20.00
CA THR A 687 -13.85 -28.81 -19.25
C THR A 687 -13.66 -29.39 -17.85
N SER A 688 -13.94 -28.58 -16.82
CA SER A 688 -14.01 -29.04 -15.43
C SER A 688 -15.21 -28.37 -14.75
N ASN A 689 -16.33 -29.10 -14.69
CA ASN A 689 -17.48 -28.68 -13.89
C ASN A 689 -17.20 -28.94 -12.40
N SER A 690 -16.77 -27.92 -11.68
CA SER A 690 -16.70 -27.91 -10.21
C SER A 690 -17.71 -26.92 -9.64
N THR A 691 -18.86 -27.42 -9.20
CA THR A 691 -19.76 -26.67 -8.32
C THR A 691 -19.18 -26.67 -6.91
N PHE A 692 -18.75 -25.51 -6.41
CA PHE A 692 -18.35 -25.31 -5.02
C PHE A 692 -19.45 -24.57 -4.25
N GLU A 693 -19.53 -24.78 -2.94
CA GLU A 693 -20.47 -24.08 -2.07
C GLU A 693 -19.84 -22.76 -1.59
N ILE A 694 -20.55 -21.65 -1.77
CA ILE A 694 -20.18 -20.33 -1.24
C ILE A 694 -20.84 -20.20 0.14
N GLU A 695 -20.08 -19.85 1.17
CA GLU A 695 -20.61 -19.71 2.53
C GLU A 695 -21.21 -18.32 2.78
N ASP A 696 -22.38 -18.26 3.45
CA ASP A 696 -22.93 -17.03 4.05
C ASP A 696 -22.14 -16.67 5.34
N GLY A 697 -20.86 -16.32 5.18
CA GLY A 697 -19.96 -15.93 6.27
C GLY A 697 -20.06 -14.45 6.67
N GLY A 698 -19.32 -14.06 7.71
CA GLY A 698 -19.21 -12.66 8.11
C GLY A 698 -18.31 -11.88 7.15
N GLN A 699 -18.75 -10.68 6.75
CA GLN A 699 -17.92 -9.77 5.95
C GLN A 699 -16.73 -9.25 6.78
N VAL A 700 -15.58 -9.13 6.12
CA VAL A 700 -14.43 -8.38 6.63
C VAL A 700 -14.81 -6.91 6.75
N ILE A 701 -14.49 -6.32 7.90
CA ILE A 701 -14.40 -4.86 8.05
C ILE A 701 -12.92 -4.55 7.91
N SER A 702 -12.57 -3.63 7.00
CA SER A 702 -11.21 -3.11 6.91
C SER A 702 -10.79 -2.55 8.27
N LEU A 703 -9.60 -2.91 8.73
CA LEU A 703 -8.93 -2.24 9.83
C LEU A 703 -7.65 -1.66 9.25
N SER A 704 -7.77 -0.48 8.64
CA SER A 704 -6.61 0.33 8.31
C SER A 704 -5.92 0.78 9.61
N VAL A 705 -4.67 1.22 9.50
CA VAL A 705 -3.93 1.83 10.63
C VAL A 705 -4.65 3.09 11.15
N TRP A 706 -5.50 3.70 10.32
CA TRP A 706 -6.31 4.89 10.61
C TRP A 706 -7.69 4.57 11.24
N ASP A 707 -8.14 3.30 11.26
CA ASP A 707 -9.41 2.89 11.89
C ASP A 707 -9.36 2.82 13.42
N TYR A 708 -8.26 3.26 14.04
CA TYR A 708 -8.25 3.64 15.45
C TYR A 708 -8.86 5.03 15.60
N PRO A 709 -10.07 5.18 16.20
CA PRO A 709 -10.62 6.50 16.47
C PRO A 709 -9.70 7.21 17.46
N ASP A 710 -9.11 8.29 16.97
CA ASP A 710 -8.18 9.13 17.70
C ASP A 710 -8.79 9.56 19.04
N CYS A 711 -8.05 9.44 20.13
CA CYS A 711 -8.55 9.83 21.46
C CYS A 711 -8.52 11.36 21.67
N LYS A 712 -8.74 12.14 20.60
CA LYS A 712 -8.59 13.61 20.55
C LYS A 712 -9.90 14.40 20.62
N GLU A 713 -11.07 13.83 20.30
CA GLU A 713 -12.35 14.57 20.37
C GLU A 713 -12.80 14.89 21.82
N VAL A 714 -12.22 15.94 22.39
CA VAL A 714 -12.81 16.71 23.48
C VAL A 714 -13.64 17.82 22.85
N TYR A 715 -14.93 17.54 22.61
CA TYR A 715 -15.90 18.55 22.16
C TYR A 715 -15.86 19.82 23.02
N GLU A 716 -15.39 20.93 22.44
CA GLU A 716 -15.46 22.24 23.07
C GLU A 716 -16.92 22.66 23.25
N GLY A 717 -17.36 22.75 24.50
CA GLY A 717 -18.73 23.14 24.88
C GLY A 717 -19.41 22.20 25.87
N ALA A 718 -18.96 20.94 25.98
CA ALA A 718 -19.51 20.00 26.95
C ALA A 718 -18.70 20.00 28.27
N THR A 719 -19.32 20.42 29.37
CA THR A 719 -18.70 20.29 30.70
C THR A 719 -18.43 18.81 31.03
N PRO A 720 -17.22 18.46 31.53
CA PRO A 720 -16.72 17.09 31.46
C PRO A 720 -17.47 16.12 32.38
N SER A 721 -18.30 15.25 31.78
CA SER A 721 -18.94 14.16 32.52
C SER A 721 -18.02 12.94 32.61
N ARG A 722 -17.33 12.81 33.75
CA ARG A 722 -16.35 11.75 34.08
C ARG A 722 -16.86 10.33 33.78
N SER A 723 -16.64 9.80 32.57
CA SER A 723 -17.11 8.44 32.22
C SER A 723 -16.33 7.72 31.12
N ARG A 724 -15.22 8.28 30.63
CA ARG A 724 -14.18 7.57 29.88
C ARG A 724 -12.81 8.02 30.41
N GLU A 725 -12.02 7.09 30.91
CA GLU A 725 -10.61 7.26 31.25
C GLU A 725 -9.87 6.06 30.64
N CYS A 726 -8.90 6.32 29.77
CA CYS A 726 -7.98 5.30 29.28
C CYS A 726 -6.94 5.02 30.37
N LEU A 727 -6.83 3.77 30.82
CA LEU A 727 -5.89 3.37 31.87
C LEU A 727 -4.76 2.50 31.30
N TYR A 728 -3.56 3.08 31.27
CA TYR A 728 -2.33 2.36 30.98
C TYR A 728 -1.94 1.46 32.15
N MET A 729 -1.88 0.14 31.94
CA MET A 729 -1.37 -0.80 32.94
C MET A 729 0.14 -1.04 32.77
N LYS A 730 0.91 -0.80 33.84
CA LYS A 730 2.35 -1.04 33.88
C LYS A 730 2.66 -2.47 34.32
N VAL A 731 2.78 -3.39 33.36
CA VAL A 731 3.33 -4.73 33.63
C VAL A 731 4.83 -4.58 33.91
N THR A 732 5.31 -5.18 35.01
CA THR A 732 6.73 -5.10 35.41
C THR A 732 7.25 -6.50 35.72
N CYS A 733 8.19 -7.00 34.91
CA CYS A 733 8.93 -8.22 35.22
C CYS A 733 10.07 -7.91 36.22
N PRO A 734 10.43 -8.85 37.11
CA PRO A 734 11.50 -8.61 38.10
C PRO A 734 12.89 -8.59 37.44
N PRO A 735 13.85 -7.80 37.97
CA PRO A 735 15.16 -7.62 37.36
C PRO A 735 16.13 -8.78 37.63
N THR A 736 16.99 -9.08 36.67
CA THR A 736 18.28 -9.77 36.87
C THR A 736 19.42 -8.74 37.04
N PRO A 737 20.55 -9.09 37.68
CA PRO A 737 21.38 -8.10 38.38
C PRO A 737 22.01 -6.95 37.57
N ASP A 738 22.29 -7.12 36.28
CA ASP A 738 23.24 -6.25 35.56
C ASP A 738 22.70 -5.54 34.28
N ARG A 739 21.40 -5.21 34.20
CA ARG A 739 20.89 -4.14 33.29
C ARG A 739 19.50 -3.64 33.74
N LYS A 740 19.30 -2.31 33.69
CA LYS A 740 18.07 -1.62 34.11
C LYS A 740 17.30 -1.01 32.93
N THR A 741 16.53 -1.81 32.20
CA THR A 741 15.39 -1.34 31.38
C THR A 741 14.42 -2.51 31.19
N GLY A 742 13.12 -2.23 31.19
CA GLY A 742 12.07 -3.24 31.04
C GLY A 742 11.06 -2.81 29.98
N TRP A 743 10.78 -3.71 29.04
CA TRP A 743 9.86 -3.50 27.92
C TRP A 743 8.42 -3.30 28.42
N LYS A 744 7.65 -2.47 27.71
CA LYS A 744 6.21 -2.26 27.89
C LYS A 744 5.49 -2.67 26.60
N VAL A 745 4.31 -3.25 26.73
CA VAL A 745 3.39 -3.52 25.61
C VAL A 745 2.04 -2.89 25.95
N ALA A 746 1.42 -2.21 25.00
CA ALA A 746 0.10 -1.59 25.15
C ALA A 746 -1.00 -2.53 24.63
N VAL A 747 -2.11 -2.63 25.37
CA VAL A 747 -3.34 -3.30 24.92
C VAL A 747 -4.53 -2.50 25.45
N PRO A 748 -5.43 -1.97 24.59
CA PRO A 748 -6.59 -1.21 25.04
C PRO A 748 -7.70 -2.12 25.61
N VAL A 749 -8.33 -1.72 26.71
CA VAL A 749 -9.45 -2.45 27.32
C VAL A 749 -10.50 -1.47 27.85
N THR A 750 -11.77 -1.64 27.47
CA THR A 750 -12.88 -0.77 27.94
C THR A 750 -13.68 -1.43 29.07
N ARG A 751 -14.06 -0.64 30.10
CA ARG A 751 -14.92 -1.10 31.22
C ARG A 751 -16.39 -0.73 31.01
N LYS A 752 -17.30 -1.56 31.54
CA LYS A 752 -18.75 -1.29 31.59
C LYS A 752 -19.15 -0.66 32.94
N LYS A 753 -20.20 0.17 32.94
CA LYS A 753 -20.66 1.01 34.07
C LYS A 753 -20.85 0.26 35.40
N CYS A 754 -20.28 0.80 36.48
CA CYS A 754 -20.77 0.60 37.85
C CYS A 754 -22.03 1.44 38.10
N GLY A 755 -22.98 0.90 38.88
CA GLY A 755 -24.26 1.56 39.18
C GLY A 755 -24.16 2.66 40.25
N LYS A 756 -25.03 3.67 40.17
CA LYS A 756 -25.13 4.75 41.18
C LYS A 756 -25.73 4.23 42.49
N THR A 757 -24.97 4.30 43.59
CA THR A 757 -25.52 4.41 44.95
C THR A 757 -24.72 5.43 45.75
N THR A 758 -25.42 6.21 46.58
CA THR A 758 -24.90 7.39 47.27
C THR A 758 -24.15 7.04 48.56
N SER A 759 -22.82 7.16 48.55
CA SER A 759 -22.00 7.37 49.76
C SER A 759 -20.67 8.02 49.39
N THR A 760 -20.25 9.00 50.19
CA THR A 760 -19.00 9.76 49.98
C THR A 760 -17.77 8.97 50.41
N SER A 761 -17.15 8.25 49.48
CA SER A 761 -15.80 7.68 49.62
C SER A 761 -15.21 7.33 48.26
N ASP A 762 -14.09 7.94 47.90
CA ASP A 762 -13.35 7.62 46.67
C ASP A 762 -12.62 6.27 46.81
N SER A 763 -13.28 5.20 46.38
CA SER A 763 -12.64 3.88 46.18
C SER A 763 -13.51 2.99 45.28
N CYS A 764 -13.04 2.72 44.06
CA CYS A 764 -13.46 1.51 43.34
C CYS A 764 -12.46 0.41 43.66
N ASP A 765 -12.86 -0.54 44.50
CA ASP A 765 -11.99 -1.61 44.98
C ASP A 765 -11.49 -2.50 43.84
N ALA A 766 -10.20 -2.86 43.86
CA ALA A 766 -9.54 -3.61 42.80
C ALA A 766 -9.80 -5.13 42.86
N SER A 767 -11.01 -5.53 43.27
CA SER A 767 -11.43 -6.94 43.39
C SER A 767 -12.84 -7.16 42.85
N SER A 768 -12.94 -7.36 41.53
CA SER A 768 -14.09 -8.03 40.92
C SER A 768 -13.60 -8.95 39.80
N GLU A 769 -13.62 -10.25 40.09
CA GLU A 769 -13.25 -11.31 39.17
C GLU A 769 -14.28 -11.39 38.02
N CYS A 770 -13.82 -11.41 36.78
CA CYS A 770 -14.66 -11.78 35.64
C CYS A 770 -14.75 -13.31 35.59
N LEU A 771 -15.81 -13.88 36.17
CA LEU A 771 -16.15 -15.30 36.05
C LEU A 771 -17.35 -15.49 35.11
N GLY A 772 -17.17 -16.35 34.10
CA GLY A 772 -18.25 -16.93 33.30
C GLY A 772 -18.09 -18.44 33.27
N ASP A 773 -19.05 -19.15 33.86
CA ASP A 773 -19.02 -20.62 34.01
C ASP A 773 -19.08 -21.37 32.68
N TYR A 774 -18.18 -22.35 32.50
CA TYR A 774 -18.48 -23.61 31.80
C TYR A 774 -17.71 -24.78 32.44
N SER A 775 -18.39 -25.93 32.54
CA SER A 775 -17.85 -27.16 33.15
C SER A 775 -17.58 -28.25 32.10
N LEU A 776 -16.51 -29.02 32.32
CA LEU A 776 -16.02 -30.07 31.40
C LEU A 776 -16.27 -31.49 31.94
N PRO A 777 -16.62 -32.46 31.08
CA PRO A 777 -16.35 -33.88 31.29
C PRO A 777 -15.06 -34.36 30.56
N ASP A 778 -14.54 -35.51 31.00
CA ASP A 778 -13.14 -35.94 30.82
C ASP A 778 -12.65 -36.33 29.40
N SER A 779 -11.31 -36.30 29.27
CA SER A 779 -10.53 -36.65 28.07
C SER A 779 -10.01 -38.11 28.07
N LYS A 780 -9.71 -38.64 26.87
CA LYS A 780 -8.50 -39.46 26.54
C LYS A 780 -8.54 -40.10 25.14
N ALA A 781 -7.50 -39.86 24.34
CA ALA A 781 -6.56 -40.91 23.87
C ALA A 781 -5.43 -40.30 23.03
N SER A 782 -4.25 -40.92 23.04
CA SER A 782 -3.02 -40.52 22.34
C SER A 782 -2.49 -41.67 21.46
N VAL A 783 -1.43 -41.45 20.67
CA VAL A 783 -0.12 -42.18 20.69
C VAL A 783 0.78 -41.80 19.47
N PRO A 784 2.14 -41.87 19.56
CA PRO A 784 3.07 -41.16 18.66
C PRO A 784 4.11 -42.06 17.92
N GLY A 785 5.06 -41.46 17.20
CA GLY A 785 6.33 -42.08 16.77
C GLY A 785 7.27 -41.14 15.99
N ALA A 786 8.55 -41.07 16.35
CA ALA A 786 9.59 -40.23 15.71
C ALA A 786 10.98 -40.90 15.80
N ILE A 787 11.88 -40.67 14.83
CA ILE A 787 13.35 -40.93 14.89
C ILE A 787 14.09 -39.88 14.00
N ASP A 788 15.27 -39.42 14.44
CA ASP A 788 15.98 -38.20 14.02
C ASP A 788 16.95 -38.27 12.81
N ALA A 789 17.07 -37.12 12.13
CA ALA A 789 18.29 -36.34 11.81
C ALA A 789 17.86 -34.89 11.43
N GLY A 790 18.67 -33.81 11.47
CA GLY A 790 20.06 -33.60 11.90
C GLY A 790 20.93 -33.05 10.74
N TRP A 791 21.57 -31.86 10.78
CA TRP A 791 21.90 -30.94 11.88
C TRP A 791 21.34 -29.50 11.68
N GLU A 792 22.10 -28.43 12.02
CA GLU A 792 21.58 -27.37 12.91
C GLU A 792 22.46 -26.10 12.96
N TYR A 793 21.79 -24.94 13.01
CA TYR A 793 22.10 -23.69 13.74
C TYR A 793 20.74 -23.03 14.11
N GLY A 794 20.57 -22.13 15.07
CA GLY A 794 21.40 -21.76 16.23
C GLY A 794 21.75 -20.27 16.30
N TYR A 795 21.40 -19.47 17.33
CA TYR A 795 20.50 -19.68 18.48
C TYR A 795 19.81 -18.34 18.89
N CYS A 796 18.68 -18.32 19.63
CA CYS A 796 18.72 -18.08 21.07
C CYS A 796 17.55 -18.77 21.83
N GLN A 797 17.85 -19.61 22.83
CA GLN A 797 16.86 -20.35 23.63
C GLN A 797 17.21 -20.41 25.13
N ALA A 798 16.19 -20.57 25.99
CA ALA A 798 16.35 -20.79 27.43
C ALA A 798 16.15 -22.27 27.83
N LYS A 799 16.96 -22.78 28.78
CA LYS A 799 16.83 -24.17 29.31
C LYS A 799 16.68 -24.25 30.85
N LYS A 800 15.53 -24.81 31.24
CA LYS A 800 15.09 -25.44 32.50
C LYS A 800 16.11 -25.64 33.65
N SER A 801 15.72 -25.25 34.87
CA SER A 801 15.73 -26.14 36.04
C SER A 801 14.76 -25.68 37.16
N ALA A 802 14.56 -26.54 38.18
CA ALA A 802 13.35 -26.58 39.02
C ALA A 802 13.22 -25.52 40.15
N TYR A 803 12.17 -24.71 40.02
CA TYR A 803 11.10 -24.51 41.01
C TYR A 803 11.39 -24.46 42.54
N SER A 804 11.08 -23.31 43.14
CA SER A 804 10.59 -23.15 44.52
C SER A 804 9.46 -22.11 44.61
N LEU A 805 8.49 -22.16 45.53
CA LEU A 805 7.52 -23.25 45.80
C LEU A 805 6.35 -22.66 46.63
N ASP A 806 5.42 -21.90 46.01
CA ASP A 806 4.11 -21.62 46.65
C ASP A 806 2.98 -21.28 45.66
N LEU A 807 3.22 -20.41 44.66
CA LEU A 807 2.32 -20.30 43.48
C LEU A 807 2.19 -21.63 42.71
N GLN A 808 3.11 -22.56 42.96
CA GLN A 808 3.05 -23.96 42.52
C GLN A 808 2.01 -24.83 43.25
N GLU A 809 1.55 -24.48 44.45
CA GLU A 809 0.54 -25.28 45.17
C GLU A 809 -0.87 -25.12 44.59
N ARG A 810 -1.17 -23.97 43.97
CA ARG A 810 -2.47 -23.75 43.30
C ARG A 810 -2.53 -24.44 41.93
N ALA A 811 -1.43 -24.48 41.18
CA ALA A 811 -1.33 -25.30 39.96
C ALA A 811 -1.29 -26.82 40.26
N LYS A 812 -0.78 -27.25 41.42
CA LYS A 812 -0.68 -28.68 41.80
C LYS A 812 -2.02 -29.40 41.96
N LYS A 813 -3.14 -28.70 42.22
CA LYS A 813 -4.44 -29.36 42.41
C LYS A 813 -5.09 -29.88 41.12
N TRP A 814 -4.63 -29.47 39.94
CA TRP A 814 -5.11 -30.03 38.66
C TRP A 814 -4.24 -31.19 38.13
N CYS A 815 -2.94 -31.20 38.42
CA CYS A 815 -2.03 -32.28 38.01
C CYS A 815 -2.00 -33.51 38.93
N THR A 816 -2.87 -33.59 39.96
CA THR A 816 -2.86 -34.68 40.96
C THR A 816 -4.09 -35.59 40.85
N ALA A 817 -4.32 -36.16 39.67
CA ALA A 817 -5.34 -37.19 39.42
C ALA A 817 -4.82 -38.45 38.69
N ALA A 818 -3.49 -38.66 38.64
CA ALA A 818 -2.91 -39.77 37.89
C ALA A 818 -1.55 -40.28 38.43
N LYS A 819 -1.49 -40.81 39.67
CA LYS A 819 -0.30 -41.59 40.10
C LYS A 819 -0.41 -42.60 41.25
N ASP A 820 -1.56 -43.25 41.49
CA ASP A 820 -1.62 -44.39 42.42
C ASP A 820 -2.24 -45.68 41.84
N LYS A 821 -1.32 -46.63 41.59
CA LYS A 821 -1.41 -48.11 41.69
C LYS A 821 -2.33 -48.94 40.79
N ALA A 822 -1.64 -49.84 40.08
CA ALA A 822 -2.10 -50.95 39.26
C ALA A 822 -2.96 -52.01 39.98
N VAL A 823 -3.76 -52.76 39.18
CA VAL A 823 -3.75 -54.24 39.01
C VAL A 823 -5.02 -54.69 38.24
N GLY A 824 -4.90 -55.65 37.30
CA GLY A 824 -6.00 -56.57 36.92
C GLY A 824 -6.68 -56.37 35.54
N PRO A 825 -6.75 -57.41 34.67
CA PRO A 825 -7.39 -57.33 33.34
C PRO A 825 -8.71 -58.14 33.22
N THR A 826 -9.68 -57.70 32.37
CA THR A 826 -10.55 -58.62 31.58
C THR A 826 -11.35 -57.97 30.43
N ALA A 827 -11.59 -58.78 29.40
CA ALA A 827 -12.39 -58.69 28.14
C ALA A 827 -13.79 -57.96 28.17
N ALA A 828 -14.56 -57.72 27.08
CA ALA A 828 -14.52 -58.26 25.70
C ALA A 828 -15.38 -57.49 24.63
N LYS A 829 -14.95 -57.54 23.35
CA LYS A 829 -15.69 -57.89 22.09
C LYS A 829 -16.96 -57.15 21.54
N LYS A 830 -16.98 -57.07 20.19
CA LYS A 830 -18.11 -57.02 19.18
C LYS A 830 -18.79 -55.66 18.86
N THR A 831 -19.39 -55.39 17.67
CA THR A 831 -19.10 -55.57 16.21
C THR A 831 -20.33 -55.19 15.35
N LEU A 832 -20.14 -54.82 14.06
CA LEU A 832 -21.12 -54.83 12.92
C LEU A 832 -22.23 -53.73 12.90
N ARG A 833 -22.89 -53.29 11.80
CA ARG A 833 -22.73 -53.20 10.31
C ARG A 833 -24.09 -52.58 9.75
N PRO A 834 -24.49 -52.54 8.43
CA PRO A 834 -24.71 -51.24 7.74
C PRO A 834 -26.01 -51.03 6.88
N ARG A 835 -26.24 -49.76 6.42
CA ARG A 835 -27.01 -49.33 5.18
C ARG A 835 -28.53 -49.67 5.12
N PRO A 836 -29.39 -49.21 4.15
CA PRO A 836 -29.13 -48.78 2.75
C PRO A 836 -29.96 -47.59 2.14
N ASN A 837 -29.80 -47.43 0.81
CA ASN A 837 -30.30 -46.38 -0.12
C ASN A 837 -31.82 -46.38 -0.41
N VAL A 838 -32.34 -45.26 -0.96
CA VAL A 838 -33.47 -45.18 -1.93
C VAL A 838 -33.15 -44.13 -3.03
N ALA A 839 -33.77 -44.24 -4.22
CA ALA A 839 -33.34 -43.61 -5.47
C ALA A 839 -34.25 -42.47 -6.03
N VAL A 840 -33.81 -41.91 -7.17
CA VAL A 840 -34.30 -40.72 -7.91
C VAL A 840 -35.67 -40.89 -8.59
N THR A 841 -36.42 -39.80 -8.78
CA THR A 841 -37.38 -39.64 -9.91
C THR A 841 -37.50 -38.18 -10.37
N THR A 842 -37.70 -37.95 -11.68
CA THR A 842 -37.64 -36.64 -12.36
C THR A 842 -39.02 -36.07 -12.68
N VAL A 843 -39.23 -34.75 -12.59
CA VAL A 843 -40.37 -34.03 -13.20
C VAL A 843 -39.91 -32.70 -13.82
N LYS A 844 -40.45 -32.33 -14.99
CA LYS A 844 -40.17 -31.08 -15.72
C LYS A 844 -41.14 -29.94 -15.35
N GLN A 845 -40.60 -28.70 -15.33
CA GLN A 845 -41.21 -27.39 -15.62
C GLN A 845 -42.65 -27.07 -15.13
N ALA A 846 -42.77 -26.06 -14.26
CA ALA A 846 -43.67 -24.90 -14.40
C ALA A 846 -43.37 -23.81 -13.35
N LEU A 847 -43.31 -22.53 -13.76
CA LEU A 847 -43.56 -21.36 -12.89
C LEU A 847 -45.09 -21.15 -12.83
N PRO A 848 -45.73 -20.86 -11.67
CA PRO A 848 -45.88 -19.47 -11.15
C PRO A 848 -46.15 -19.45 -9.60
N PRO A 849 -46.87 -18.47 -9.00
CA PRO A 849 -46.79 -17.00 -9.01
C PRO A 849 -46.45 -16.41 -7.61
N SER A 850 -46.38 -15.08 -7.50
CA SER A 850 -46.25 -14.34 -6.24
C SER A 850 -47.46 -14.48 -5.30
N ILE A 851 -47.22 -14.63 -3.99
CA ILE A 851 -48.25 -14.55 -2.94
C ILE A 851 -48.36 -13.10 -2.46
N GLY A 852 -49.47 -12.43 -2.78
CA GLY A 852 -49.78 -11.11 -2.26
C GLY A 852 -50.42 -11.17 -0.88
N CYS A 853 -49.75 -10.67 0.16
CA CYS A 853 -50.32 -10.45 1.49
C CYS A 853 -50.92 -9.04 1.56
N VAL A 854 -52.24 -8.91 1.83
CA VAL A 854 -52.93 -7.61 1.89
C VAL A 854 -52.99 -7.10 3.33
N ASN A 855 -52.70 -5.82 3.55
CA ASN A 855 -52.43 -5.28 4.89
C ASN A 855 -53.45 -4.18 5.32
N PRO A 856 -54.34 -4.45 6.30
CA PRO A 856 -55.24 -3.44 6.87
C PRO A 856 -54.60 -2.50 7.91
N ILE A 857 -53.41 -2.84 8.41
CA ILE A 857 -52.80 -2.26 9.63
C ILE A 857 -51.77 -1.17 9.32
N LEU A 858 -51.18 -1.16 8.11
CA LEU A 858 -50.06 -0.28 7.73
C LEU A 858 -50.38 1.23 7.61
N LYS A 859 -51.60 1.71 7.87
CA LYS A 859 -51.93 3.14 7.74
C LYS A 859 -51.39 4.07 8.85
N LYS A 860 -50.62 3.57 9.83
CA LYS A 860 -50.16 4.36 11.01
C LYS A 860 -48.80 3.94 11.63
N LEU A 861 -47.89 3.28 10.92
CA LEU A 861 -46.65 2.75 11.52
C LEU A 861 -45.39 3.20 10.76
N VAL A 862 -44.34 3.50 11.53
CA VAL A 862 -43.02 3.97 11.07
C VAL A 862 -42.20 2.79 10.51
N THR A 863 -41.26 3.08 9.63
CA THR A 863 -40.46 2.13 8.83
C THR A 863 -39.53 1.24 9.67
N ALA A 864 -39.12 0.11 9.07
CA ALA A 864 -38.63 -1.07 9.78
C ALA A 864 -37.18 -1.02 10.31
N THR A 865 -36.51 0.13 10.26
CA THR A 865 -35.07 0.27 10.59
C THR A 865 -34.77 0.04 12.08
N GLU A 866 -35.73 0.27 12.97
CA GLU A 866 -35.53 0.31 14.44
C GLU A 866 -35.52 -1.06 15.16
N CYS A 867 -35.90 -2.17 14.52
CA CYS A 867 -35.99 -3.50 15.17
C CYS A 867 -34.84 -4.47 14.78
N SER A 868 -33.77 -4.00 14.16
CA SER A 868 -32.75 -4.80 13.45
C SER A 868 -31.83 -5.69 14.31
N ASN A 869 -31.62 -5.38 15.60
CA ASN A 869 -30.58 -6.02 16.43
C ASN A 869 -31.05 -7.14 17.38
N ARG A 870 -32.02 -8.00 17.00
CA ARG A 870 -32.44 -9.15 17.83
C ARG A 870 -32.64 -10.45 17.03
N ARG A 871 -31.99 -11.54 17.48
CA ARG A 871 -32.22 -12.90 16.95
C ARG A 871 -33.64 -13.37 17.27
N TRP A 872 -34.40 -13.72 16.24
CA TRP A 872 -35.71 -14.36 16.36
C TRP A 872 -35.54 -15.88 16.18
N VAL A 873 -36.05 -16.67 17.12
CA VAL A 873 -35.97 -18.15 17.03
C VAL A 873 -37.10 -18.66 16.16
N ILE A 874 -36.77 -19.18 14.97
CA ILE A 874 -37.72 -19.84 14.08
C ILE A 874 -37.57 -21.35 14.29
N ASP A 875 -38.69 -22.03 14.57
CA ASP A 875 -38.74 -23.48 14.77
C ASP A 875 -38.48 -24.25 13.46
N SER A 876 -37.82 -25.40 13.58
CA SER A 876 -37.30 -26.21 12.49
C SER A 876 -38.40 -26.97 11.72
N ALA A 877 -39.02 -26.30 10.74
CA ALA A 877 -39.82 -26.94 9.69
C ALA A 877 -39.61 -26.22 8.34
N GLY A 878 -39.25 -26.98 7.30
CA GLY A 878 -38.64 -26.48 6.05
C GLY A 878 -39.56 -25.77 5.04
N GLU A 879 -40.30 -24.74 5.45
CA GLU A 879 -40.96 -23.78 4.54
C GLU A 879 -40.69 -22.36 5.03
N ARG A 880 -39.96 -21.53 4.26
CA ARG A 880 -39.64 -20.13 4.63
C ARG A 880 -40.89 -19.23 4.50
N PRO A 881 -41.51 -18.71 5.58
CA PRO A 881 -42.61 -17.78 5.47
C PRO A 881 -42.13 -16.34 5.71
N GLN A 882 -42.51 -15.40 4.86
CA GLN A 882 -42.11 -14.00 5.02
C GLN A 882 -42.55 -13.47 6.40
N THR A 883 -41.56 -13.05 7.19
CA THR A 883 -41.73 -12.56 8.55
C THR A 883 -41.23 -11.13 8.61
N MET A 884 -42.04 -10.22 9.16
CA MET A 884 -41.72 -8.80 9.30
C MET A 884 -41.78 -8.37 10.77
N ALA A 885 -40.77 -7.62 11.22
CA ALA A 885 -40.78 -6.97 12.51
C ALA A 885 -41.34 -5.54 12.36
N VAL A 886 -42.24 -5.14 13.26
CA VAL A 886 -42.82 -3.80 13.27
C VAL A 886 -42.80 -3.25 14.69
N TRP A 887 -42.27 -2.04 14.86
CA TRP A 887 -42.32 -1.31 16.13
C TRP A 887 -43.72 -0.73 16.34
N VAL A 888 -44.36 -1.06 17.45
CA VAL A 888 -45.71 -0.60 17.80
C VAL A 888 -45.65 0.21 19.10
N LYS A 889 -45.91 1.51 18.99
CA LYS A 889 -46.07 2.43 20.12
C LYS A 889 -47.18 1.96 21.08
N THR A 890 -46.81 1.69 22.33
CA THR A 890 -47.71 1.25 23.41
C THR A 890 -48.09 2.39 24.37
N GLY A 891 -47.32 3.49 24.41
CA GLY A 891 -47.66 4.65 25.25
C GLY A 891 -46.67 5.80 25.18
N LYS A 892 -46.72 6.68 26.19
CA LYS A 892 -45.72 7.72 26.47
C LYS A 892 -45.29 7.64 27.93
N LYS A 893 -44.01 7.93 28.21
CA LYS A 893 -43.46 8.03 29.57
C LYS A 893 -42.63 9.30 29.68
N GLY A 894 -43.23 10.35 30.24
CA GLY A 894 -42.74 11.72 30.08
C GLY A 894 -42.97 12.22 28.65
N THR A 895 -42.00 12.95 28.09
CA THR A 895 -42.04 13.43 26.70
C THR A 895 -41.83 12.31 25.67
N LYS A 896 -41.32 11.15 26.08
CA LYS A 896 -40.81 10.08 25.21
C LYS A 896 -41.86 9.02 24.89
N ASP A 897 -41.78 8.50 23.68
CA ASP A 897 -42.62 7.41 23.19
C ASP A 897 -42.09 6.04 23.67
N VAL A 898 -43.02 5.16 24.04
CA VAL A 898 -42.74 3.78 24.48
C VAL A 898 -43.42 2.83 23.52
N GLY A 899 -42.75 1.72 23.16
CA GLY A 899 -43.29 0.74 22.23
C GLY A 899 -42.72 -0.67 22.37
N THR A 900 -43.19 -1.56 21.50
CA THR A 900 -42.80 -2.98 21.43
C THR A 900 -42.54 -3.39 20.00
N CYS A 901 -41.40 -4.01 19.71
CA CYS A 901 -41.20 -4.74 18.44
C CYS A 901 -42.04 -6.02 18.46
N LYS A 902 -42.88 -6.18 17.43
CA LYS A 902 -43.77 -7.32 17.21
C LYS A 902 -43.46 -7.99 15.87
N ALA A 903 -43.30 -9.31 15.87
CA ALA A 903 -43.01 -10.10 14.68
C ALA A 903 -44.31 -10.71 14.12
N TYR A 904 -44.59 -10.44 12.84
CA TYR A 904 -45.73 -10.97 12.12
C TYR A 904 -45.26 -11.86 10.97
N THR A 905 -45.92 -12.98 10.78
CA THR A 905 -45.62 -13.92 9.69
C THR A 905 -46.85 -14.05 8.80
N CYS A 906 -46.67 -13.93 7.48
CA CYS A 906 -47.78 -14.13 6.54
C CYS A 906 -48.03 -15.63 6.35
N LYS A 907 -49.22 -16.10 6.73
CA LYS A 907 -49.68 -17.47 6.45
C LYS A 907 -51.12 -17.39 5.95
N THR A 908 -51.38 -18.00 4.79
CA THR A 908 -52.68 -17.98 4.09
C THR A 908 -53.26 -16.57 3.85
N GLY A 909 -52.42 -15.61 3.44
CA GLY A 909 -52.85 -14.27 2.98
C GLY A 909 -53.07 -13.21 4.07
N GLU A 910 -52.98 -13.59 5.35
CA GLU A 910 -53.06 -12.67 6.50
C GLU A 910 -51.76 -12.67 7.30
N TYR A 911 -51.39 -11.49 7.84
CA TYR A 911 -50.31 -11.35 8.81
C TYR A 911 -50.82 -11.70 10.21
N LYS A 912 -50.25 -12.74 10.83
CA LYS A 912 -50.54 -13.12 12.22
C LYS A 912 -49.34 -12.84 13.11
N LEU A 913 -49.60 -12.31 14.31
CA LEU A 913 -48.59 -12.05 15.33
C LEU A 913 -48.05 -13.40 15.82
N VAL A 914 -46.74 -13.62 15.69
CA VAL A 914 -46.09 -14.88 16.11
C VAL A 914 -45.30 -14.68 17.41
N GLN A 915 -44.73 -13.49 17.63
CA GLN A 915 -43.97 -13.20 18.84
C GLN A 915 -43.99 -11.71 19.20
N SER A 916 -43.98 -11.39 20.50
CA SER A 916 -43.83 -10.03 21.01
C SER A 916 -42.70 -9.98 22.02
N THR A 917 -41.75 -9.06 21.84
CA THR A 917 -40.67 -8.82 22.80
C THR A 917 -41.03 -7.71 23.80
N VAL A 918 -40.36 -7.71 24.96
CA VAL A 918 -40.63 -6.84 26.12
C VAL A 918 -40.60 -5.34 25.76
N GLU A 919 -41.43 -4.54 26.44
CA GLU A 919 -41.50 -3.07 26.28
C GLU A 919 -40.11 -2.41 26.28
N THR A 920 -39.90 -1.54 25.30
CA THR A 920 -38.66 -0.79 25.11
C THR A 920 -38.98 0.70 25.03
N THR A 921 -38.22 1.53 25.75
CA THR A 921 -38.36 3.00 25.72
C THR A 921 -37.25 3.57 24.84
N LEU A 922 -37.62 4.26 23.76
CA LEU A 922 -36.67 4.89 22.83
C LEU A 922 -36.35 6.34 23.25
N PHE A 923 -35.17 6.78 22.86
CA PHE A 923 -34.66 8.13 23.10
C PHE A 923 -34.44 8.77 21.73
N PHE A 924 -35.27 9.74 21.37
CA PHE A 924 -34.93 10.68 20.30
C PHE A 924 -34.03 11.77 20.88
N TRP A 925 -32.98 12.12 20.14
CA TRP A 925 -32.31 13.42 20.24
C TRP A 925 -32.91 14.33 19.16
N GLU A 926 -33.03 15.61 19.49
CA GLU A 926 -33.29 16.70 18.53
C GLU A 926 -31.95 17.25 18.03
#